data_AF-A0A2D6R4Y7-F1
#
_entry.id   AF-A0A2D6R4Y7-F1
#
_cell.length_a   1.000
_cell.length_b   1.000
_cell.length_c   1.000
_cell.angle_alpha   90.00
_cell.angle_beta   90.00
_cell.angle_gamma   90.00
#
_symmetry.space_group_name_H-M   'P 1'
#
loop_
_entity.id
_entity.type
_entity.pdbx_description
1 polymer ?
#
loop_
_entity_poly.entity_id
_entity_poly.type
_entity_poly.pdbx_seq_one_letter_code
_entity_poly.pdbx_strand_id
1 'polypeptide(L)'
;MRPRAGPGCDRHGDTSGRHGDQRRGGTNRRRRYRRGSHGRAHPSRGAGRRLPDADRGSCRGGRHRTTDRRGCEHPGRPTRPEVPGPGGSRRARSAGSGPGRQTGRRGRGGDPRRGQPRTDARGGPIVRVPRVFIVGAGPGDPSLITVRGLRRLSEADVVVHDHLVPPRLLRLAPADAEMIDVGAAAISESLEQDAVSILIAEKAREHRTVVRLKWGDPFVFDSGAKEALFLHEQGVPFEVVPGIPATIGAPAYAGVPITYPDAGDTLVLVRGHEDETDAPPDVDWKSLAHLTGTIACYVGTQQLHGIVEALLKHGRPGDESAAVIYHGTQPGQRTVDGTLQELEAVVRDADEHGSAVLIVGSAVGLRAHLRWFDTRPLFGRRIVVTRAAEQAGDLVEQLADLGAEPIEAAAVQVVPPVDLDPLDDACERIDTFDWVVFTSANGVEYFLRRLVAGRGDIRNLKGVRLCAVGPATGERLTRHGIKVDLMPDEHLAEAVAAALQAKDDLTGKRVLLPRADLAREVLPRALEAAGAVVESVTAYRTVFESLGQPGKPDIYKMLLERQIDAVTFASASTVRSFAQQLGAEQVADLLRTTVIATIGPVTAEAAKQLNIRTDIMPSSYTIPALVDALVEHFSRETDTED
;
A
#
# COMPACT_ATOMS: atom_id res chain seq x y z
N MET A 1 -62.80 14.83 -12.66
CA MET A 1 -63.58 13.56 -12.62
C MET A 1 -62.65 12.42 -12.20
N ARG A 2 -62.80 11.88 -10.98
CA ARG A 2 -62.60 10.42 -10.74
C ARG A 2 -63.94 9.71 -11.11
N PRO A 3 -64.14 8.37 -11.09
CA PRO A 3 -63.27 7.26 -10.58
C PRO A 3 -63.40 5.87 -11.31
N ARG A 4 -62.81 4.82 -10.68
CA ARG A 4 -63.18 3.36 -10.65
C ARG A 4 -62.85 2.50 -11.89
N ALA A 5 -62.65 1.17 -11.86
CA ALA A 5 -62.45 0.08 -10.89
C ALA A 5 -62.09 -1.20 -11.71
N GLY A 6 -61.58 -2.27 -11.08
CA GLY A 6 -61.35 -3.61 -11.69
C GLY A 6 -62.64 -4.32 -12.16
N PRO A 7 -62.56 -5.53 -12.76
CA PRO A 7 -62.32 -6.82 -12.06
C PRO A 7 -61.48 -7.81 -12.93
N GLY A 8 -61.21 -9.09 -12.66
CA GLY A 8 -61.66 -10.12 -11.73
C GLY A 8 -61.09 -11.49 -12.16
N CYS A 9 -61.00 -12.44 -11.23
CA CYS A 9 -60.45 -13.79 -11.37
C CYS A 9 -61.37 -14.81 -12.05
N ASP A 10 -60.77 -15.89 -12.58
CA ASP A 10 -61.31 -17.25 -12.80
C ASP A 10 -60.09 -18.18 -13.05
N ARG A 11 -60.04 -19.49 -12.81
CA ARG A 11 -60.58 -20.46 -11.84
C ARG A 11 -59.91 -21.82 -12.19
N HIS A 12 -59.62 -22.62 -11.15
CA HIS A 12 -59.50 -24.10 -11.12
C HIS A 12 -58.38 -24.89 -11.80
N GLY A 13 -57.80 -25.81 -11.00
CA GLY A 13 -56.97 -26.94 -11.41
C GLY A 13 -56.40 -27.71 -10.21
N ASP A 14 -57.26 -28.43 -9.50
CA ASP A 14 -56.96 -29.31 -8.36
C ASP A 14 -56.30 -30.62 -8.83
N THR A 15 -55.38 -31.20 -8.02
CA THR A 15 -55.29 -32.66 -7.75
C THR A 15 -54.16 -32.98 -6.75
N SER A 16 -54.57 -33.16 -5.49
CA SER A 16 -54.28 -34.29 -4.60
C SER A 16 -53.04 -35.20 -4.80
N GLY A 17 -52.26 -35.38 -3.72
CA GLY A 17 -51.41 -36.55 -3.49
C GLY A 17 -50.87 -36.61 -2.05
N ARG A 18 -51.48 -37.43 -1.19
CA ARG A 18 -51.15 -37.64 0.23
C ARG A 18 -50.10 -38.75 0.46
N HIS A 19 -49.53 -38.71 1.68
CA HIS A 19 -48.91 -39.77 2.49
C HIS A 19 -47.44 -40.14 2.17
N GLY A 20 -46.54 -40.33 3.15
CA GLY A 20 -46.79 -40.61 4.56
C GLY A 20 -45.57 -40.51 5.48
N ASP A 21 -45.94 -40.63 6.75
CA ASP A 21 -45.22 -40.64 8.02
C ASP A 21 -44.10 -41.69 8.11
N GLN A 22 -42.98 -41.35 8.77
CA GLN A 22 -42.22 -42.32 9.57
C GLN A 22 -41.28 -41.65 10.59
N ARG A 23 -41.69 -41.75 11.86
CA ARG A 23 -40.88 -41.53 13.08
C ARG A 23 -39.79 -42.60 13.24
N ARG A 24 -38.58 -42.18 13.63
CA ARG A 24 -37.66 -42.80 14.62
C ARG A 24 -36.73 -41.65 15.11
N GLY A 25 -36.54 -41.33 16.39
CA GLY A 25 -36.40 -42.16 17.57
C GLY A 25 -34.90 -42.34 17.86
N GLY A 26 -34.28 -41.48 18.69
CA GLY A 26 -32.86 -41.60 19.02
C GLY A 26 -32.33 -40.51 19.96
N THR A 27 -32.35 -40.81 21.25
CA THR A 27 -31.84 -40.04 22.38
C THR A 27 -30.31 -39.84 22.38
N ASN A 28 -29.80 -38.68 22.82
CA ASN A 28 -28.70 -38.69 23.81
C ASN A 28 -28.48 -37.37 24.59
N ARG A 29 -28.84 -37.44 25.88
CA ARG A 29 -28.10 -37.03 27.08
C ARG A 29 -27.43 -35.64 27.15
N ARG A 30 -28.18 -34.76 27.83
CA ARG A 30 -27.72 -33.72 28.75
C ARG A 30 -26.63 -34.22 29.72
N ARG A 31 -25.52 -33.49 29.87
CA ARG A 31 -24.73 -33.46 31.10
C ARG A 31 -24.81 -32.06 31.71
N ARG A 32 -25.59 -31.95 32.79
CA ARG A 32 -25.52 -30.86 33.77
C ARG A 32 -24.35 -31.15 34.70
N TYR A 33 -23.45 -30.19 34.87
CA TYR A 33 -22.67 -30.05 36.10
C TYR A 33 -23.25 -28.90 36.91
N ARG A 34 -23.56 -29.17 38.18
CA ARG A 34 -24.08 -28.21 39.15
C ARG A 34 -23.26 -28.34 40.43
N ARG A 35 -22.92 -27.18 40.99
CA ARG A 35 -22.64 -26.82 42.40
C ARG A 35 -21.21 -26.87 42.95
N GLY A 36 -20.87 -25.71 43.55
CA GLY A 36 -19.99 -25.51 44.70
C GLY A 36 -19.66 -24.00 44.85
N SER A 37 -20.59 -23.13 45.26
CA SER A 37 -20.89 -22.68 46.63
C SER A 37 -19.78 -21.91 47.39
N HIS A 38 -20.06 -20.62 47.61
CA HIS A 38 -19.80 -19.80 48.81
C HIS A 38 -18.37 -19.31 49.16
N GLY A 39 -18.22 -17.99 49.09
CA GLY A 39 -17.40 -17.16 49.98
C GLY A 39 -17.98 -15.74 50.04
N ARG A 40 -18.35 -15.26 51.23
CA ARG A 40 -18.93 -13.94 51.52
C ARG A 40 -17.88 -13.04 52.22
N ALA A 41 -18.12 -11.72 52.11
CA ALA A 41 -17.67 -10.60 52.97
C ALA A 41 -16.22 -10.12 52.77
N HIS A 42 -15.90 -8.82 52.70
CA HIS A 42 -16.40 -7.64 53.44
C HIS A 42 -16.40 -6.34 52.59
N PRO A 43 -17.18 -5.31 52.97
CA PRO A 43 -17.13 -3.97 52.38
C PRO A 43 -16.32 -2.99 53.25
N SER A 44 -15.56 -2.08 52.63
CA SER A 44 -15.00 -0.91 53.30
C SER A 44 -15.58 0.38 52.71
N ARG A 45 -16.30 1.11 53.57
CA ARG A 45 -16.80 2.47 53.37
C ARG A 45 -15.66 3.49 53.52
N GLY A 46 -15.74 4.56 52.74
CA GLY A 46 -15.19 5.90 53.01
C GLY A 46 -15.70 6.84 51.93
N ALA A 47 -16.77 7.61 52.12
CA ALA A 47 -16.76 8.96 52.71
C ALA A 47 -15.51 9.72 52.22
N GLY A 48 -15.57 10.55 51.18
CA GLY A 48 -16.46 11.69 51.02
C GLY A 48 -15.73 12.94 51.49
N ARG A 49 -15.29 13.79 50.56
CA ARG A 49 -14.98 15.21 50.83
C ARG A 49 -14.96 16.00 49.51
N ARG A 50 -15.89 16.94 49.43
CA ARG A 50 -15.96 18.03 48.46
C ARG A 50 -14.75 18.95 48.62
N LEU A 51 -14.27 19.50 47.52
CA LEU A 51 -13.53 20.78 47.49
C LEU A 51 -14.16 21.69 46.42
N PRO A 52 -14.15 23.02 46.63
CA PRO A 52 -14.99 23.97 45.90
C PRO A 52 -14.30 24.59 44.68
N ASP A 53 -15.14 25.22 43.85
CA ASP A 53 -14.80 26.21 42.83
C ASP A 53 -13.73 27.21 43.25
N ALA A 54 -12.84 27.54 42.32
CA ALA A 54 -12.11 28.79 42.33
C ALA A 54 -11.94 29.31 40.91
N ASP A 55 -12.24 30.59 40.83
CA ASP A 55 -12.56 31.41 39.68
C ASP A 55 -11.31 31.94 38.95
N ARG A 56 -11.60 32.50 37.79
CA ARG A 56 -10.83 33.35 36.89
C ARG A 56 -9.68 34.17 37.52
N GLY A 57 -8.57 34.27 36.78
CA GLY A 57 -7.55 35.28 37.02
C GLY A 57 -6.55 35.41 35.88
N SER A 58 -6.87 36.28 34.91
CA SER A 58 -5.95 36.80 33.90
C SER A 58 -4.77 37.53 34.55
N CYS A 59 -3.58 37.49 33.96
CA CYS A 59 -2.73 38.68 33.84
C CYS A 59 -1.60 38.47 32.82
N ARG A 60 -1.53 39.41 31.88
CA ARG A 60 -0.47 39.62 30.90
C ARG A 60 0.79 40.22 31.54
N GLY A 61 1.94 39.95 30.93
CA GLY A 61 2.92 41.00 30.63
C GLY A 61 4.25 40.94 31.38
N GLY A 62 5.35 40.92 30.62
CA GLY A 62 6.69 41.24 31.14
C GLY A 62 7.84 40.77 30.27
N ARG A 63 8.30 41.62 29.33
CA ARG A 63 9.56 41.47 28.58
C ARG A 63 10.74 41.91 29.45
N HIS A 64 11.91 41.26 29.32
CA HIS A 64 13.27 41.87 29.33
C HIS A 64 14.31 40.76 29.01
N ARG A 65 14.92 40.75 27.81
CA ARG A 65 16.26 41.28 27.43
C ARG A 65 17.47 40.76 28.23
N THR A 66 18.19 39.82 27.59
CA THR A 66 19.65 39.74 27.35
C THR A 66 20.65 40.12 28.44
N THR A 67 21.57 39.20 28.76
CA THR A 67 23.03 39.47 28.88
C THR A 67 23.85 38.17 28.90
N ASP A 68 25.15 38.37 28.71
CA ASP A 68 26.21 37.53 28.14
C ASP A 68 26.82 36.43 29.05
N ARG A 69 27.30 35.38 28.36
CA ARG A 69 28.57 34.62 28.48
C ARG A 69 29.24 34.30 29.85
N ARG A 70 29.64 33.02 29.89
CA ARG A 70 30.81 32.31 30.52
C ARG A 70 30.27 31.24 31.49
N GLY A 71 30.36 29.94 31.22
CA GLY A 71 31.53 29.15 30.87
C GLY A 71 31.84 28.25 32.07
N CYS A 72 31.60 26.93 31.97
CA CYS A 72 32.08 25.91 32.91
C CYS A 72 32.02 24.52 32.24
N GLU A 73 32.87 23.63 32.71
CA GLU A 73 33.51 22.53 31.97
C GLU A 73 32.73 21.20 31.95
N HIS A 74 33.14 20.32 31.02
CA HIS A 74 32.76 18.91 30.91
C HIS A 74 33.28 18.04 32.07
N PRO A 75 32.58 16.93 32.34
CA PRO A 75 33.16 15.59 32.14
C PRO A 75 32.14 14.66 31.44
N GLY A 76 32.42 13.55 30.77
CA GLY A 76 33.60 12.76 30.45
C GLY A 76 33.03 11.50 29.74
N ARG A 77 33.54 11.17 28.55
CA ARG A 77 33.08 10.02 27.72
C ARG A 77 33.68 8.70 28.23
N PRO A 78 32.93 7.56 28.23
CA PRO A 78 33.53 6.25 28.45
C PRO A 78 34.12 5.67 27.15
N THR A 79 35.30 5.08 27.29
CA THR A 79 36.13 4.41 26.27
C THR A 79 35.63 3.02 25.89
N ARG A 80 35.79 2.64 24.61
CA ARG A 80 35.60 1.28 24.06
C ARG A 80 36.79 0.37 24.42
N PRO A 81 36.59 -0.94 24.63
CA PRO A 81 37.68 -1.89 24.79
C PRO A 81 38.14 -2.48 23.44
N GLU A 82 39.47 -2.58 23.28
CA GLU A 82 40.19 -3.28 22.21
C GLU A 82 40.16 -4.81 22.41
N VAL A 83 40.19 -5.57 21.31
CA VAL A 83 40.38 -7.03 21.30
C VAL A 83 41.64 -7.35 20.48
N PRO A 84 42.58 -8.19 20.98
CA PRO A 84 43.83 -8.50 20.30
C PRO A 84 43.70 -9.72 19.35
N GLY A 85 44.38 -9.65 18.21
CA GLY A 85 44.59 -10.78 17.29
C GLY A 85 45.77 -11.68 17.72
N PRO A 86 45.78 -12.94 17.27
CA PRO A 86 46.89 -13.43 16.44
C PRO A 86 46.36 -14.43 15.38
N GLY A 87 47.05 -14.89 14.33
CA GLY A 87 48.43 -14.83 13.86
C GLY A 87 48.48 -15.64 12.55
N GLY A 88 49.47 -15.38 11.70
CA GLY A 88 49.57 -15.98 10.37
C GLY A 88 49.95 -17.46 10.35
N SER A 89 49.63 -18.15 9.26
CA SER A 89 50.47 -19.24 8.75
C SER A 89 50.40 -19.31 7.22
N ARG A 90 51.60 -19.40 6.63
CA ARG A 90 51.87 -19.66 5.22
C ARG A 90 51.79 -21.17 4.95
N ARG A 91 51.29 -21.57 3.78
CA ARG A 91 51.68 -22.77 2.98
C ARG A 91 51.04 -22.62 1.60
N ALA A 92 51.80 -22.33 0.55
CA ALA A 92 52.63 -23.22 -0.27
C ALA A 92 51.83 -23.91 -1.39
N ARG A 93 52.40 -23.81 -2.60
CA ARG A 93 51.91 -24.17 -3.94
C ARG A 93 51.73 -25.68 -4.13
N SER A 94 50.84 -26.06 -5.06
CA SER A 94 51.11 -27.16 -6.00
C SER A 94 50.27 -27.02 -7.27
N ALA A 95 50.96 -27.08 -8.40
CA ALA A 95 50.43 -27.16 -9.75
C ALA A 95 50.02 -28.60 -10.11
N GLY A 96 49.15 -28.73 -11.13
CA GLY A 96 48.85 -29.98 -11.84
C GLY A 96 47.64 -29.76 -12.76
N SER A 97 47.85 -29.32 -14.02
CA SER A 97 47.91 -30.16 -15.23
C SER A 97 46.55 -30.78 -15.64
N GLY A 98 45.98 -30.26 -16.73
CA GLY A 98 45.02 -30.99 -17.59
C GLY A 98 45.72 -32.12 -18.38
N PRO A 99 45.09 -32.78 -19.39
CA PRO A 99 44.06 -32.26 -20.30
C PRO A 99 42.92 -33.27 -20.66
N GLY A 100 41.94 -32.85 -21.47
CA GLY A 100 41.03 -33.78 -22.14
C GLY A 100 39.84 -33.13 -22.84
N ARG A 101 40.00 -32.79 -24.13
CA ARG A 101 38.90 -32.48 -25.06
C ARG A 101 38.15 -33.77 -25.40
N GLN A 102 36.81 -33.74 -25.37
CA GLN A 102 35.98 -34.55 -26.26
C GLN A 102 34.70 -33.81 -26.64
N THR A 103 34.46 -33.79 -27.94
CA THR A 103 33.32 -33.25 -28.67
C THR A 103 32.12 -34.19 -28.59
N GLY A 104 30.91 -33.65 -28.36
CA GLY A 104 29.66 -34.40 -28.44
C GLY A 104 28.46 -33.50 -28.70
N ARG A 105 27.73 -33.78 -29.78
CA ARG A 105 26.58 -33.03 -30.31
C ARG A 105 25.35 -33.03 -29.38
N ARG A 106 24.70 -31.86 -29.35
CA ARG A 106 23.28 -31.53 -29.12
C ARG A 106 22.33 -32.67 -28.66
N GLY A 107 21.83 -32.51 -27.43
CA GLY A 107 20.49 -32.93 -27.02
C GLY A 107 19.79 -31.72 -26.38
N ARG A 108 18.53 -31.46 -26.77
CA ARG A 108 17.66 -30.46 -26.13
C ARG A 108 17.53 -30.82 -24.63
N GLY A 109 18.01 -29.96 -23.75
CA GLY A 109 17.88 -30.10 -22.31
C GLY A 109 17.63 -28.73 -21.70
N GLY A 110 16.53 -28.60 -20.97
CA GLY A 110 16.28 -27.43 -20.12
C GLY A 110 17.43 -27.19 -19.16
N ASP A 111 17.57 -25.93 -18.74
CA ASP A 111 18.57 -25.47 -17.78
C ASP A 111 18.73 -26.44 -16.59
N PRO A 112 19.88 -27.15 -16.46
CA PRO A 112 20.11 -28.07 -15.35
C PRO A 112 20.62 -27.37 -14.08
N ARG A 113 20.54 -26.04 -13.98
CA ARG A 113 20.98 -25.29 -12.78
C ARG A 113 19.88 -24.54 -12.04
N ARG A 114 18.61 -24.71 -12.41
CA ARG A 114 17.48 -24.48 -11.51
C ARG A 114 17.44 -25.59 -10.45
N GLY A 115 18.24 -25.45 -9.40
CA GLY A 115 18.16 -26.37 -8.24
C GLY A 115 19.45 -26.64 -7.46
N GLN A 116 20.57 -25.93 -7.69
CA GLN A 116 21.75 -26.14 -6.84
C GLN A 116 21.60 -25.40 -5.49
N PRO A 117 21.60 -26.11 -4.35
CA PRO A 117 21.50 -25.47 -3.04
C PRO A 117 22.77 -24.67 -2.75
N ARG A 118 22.61 -23.39 -2.38
CA ARG A 118 23.69 -22.61 -1.77
C ARG A 118 24.09 -23.28 -0.46
N THR A 119 25.38 -23.44 -0.25
CA THR A 119 25.92 -24.08 0.94
C THR A 119 26.31 -23.07 2.02
N ASP A 120 26.20 -23.46 3.29
CA ASP A 120 26.65 -22.64 4.42
C ASP A 120 28.19 -22.59 4.48
N ALA A 121 28.74 -21.87 5.46
CA ALA A 121 30.19 -21.77 5.69
C ALA A 121 30.88 -23.14 5.95
N ARG A 122 30.11 -24.22 6.08
CA ARG A 122 30.57 -25.60 6.27
C ARG A 122 30.22 -26.54 5.10
N GLY A 123 29.70 -26.01 3.98
CA GLY A 123 29.44 -26.79 2.78
C GLY A 123 28.14 -27.61 2.80
N GLY A 124 27.25 -27.41 3.78
CA GLY A 124 25.93 -28.07 3.82
C GLY A 124 24.84 -27.23 3.14
N PRO A 125 23.79 -27.82 2.53
CA PRO A 125 22.72 -27.05 1.91
C PRO A 125 22.07 -26.11 2.94
N ILE A 126 21.97 -24.80 2.62
CA ILE A 126 21.19 -23.86 3.43
C ILE A 126 19.73 -24.22 3.22
N VAL A 127 19.18 -25.08 4.07
CA VAL A 127 17.73 -25.33 4.15
C VAL A 127 17.08 -24.08 4.75
N ARG A 128 16.78 -23.09 3.89
CA ARG A 128 15.89 -22.00 4.30
C ARG A 128 14.49 -22.57 4.29
N VAL A 129 14.00 -22.91 5.47
CA VAL A 129 12.65 -23.44 5.67
C VAL A 129 11.66 -22.40 5.15
N PRO A 130 10.72 -22.76 4.25
CA PRO A 130 9.67 -21.85 3.82
C PRO A 130 8.89 -21.35 5.04
N ARG A 131 8.52 -20.07 5.01
CA ARG A 131 7.82 -19.42 6.13
C ARG A 131 6.59 -18.69 5.65
N VAL A 132 5.50 -18.93 6.38
CA VAL A 132 4.29 -18.13 6.27
C VAL A 132 4.38 -16.96 7.26
N PHE A 133 4.08 -15.76 6.78
CA PHE A 133 3.95 -14.57 7.63
C PHE A 133 2.48 -14.17 7.67
N ILE A 134 1.84 -14.28 8.83
CA ILE A 134 0.47 -13.79 9.03
C ILE A 134 0.60 -12.35 9.51
N VAL A 135 0.30 -11.39 8.65
CA VAL A 135 0.64 -9.97 8.83
C VAL A 135 -0.64 -9.14 8.95
N GLY A 136 -0.74 -8.34 10.00
CA GLY A 136 -1.76 -7.31 10.12
C GLY A 136 -1.45 -6.11 9.23
N ALA A 137 -2.37 -5.79 8.32
CA ALA A 137 -2.31 -4.67 7.40
C ALA A 137 -2.59 -3.32 8.08
N GLY A 138 -3.25 -3.32 9.24
CA GLY A 138 -3.84 -2.13 9.81
C GLY A 138 -5.24 -1.81 9.25
N PRO A 139 -5.87 -0.71 9.69
CA PRO A 139 -7.29 -0.43 9.45
C PRO A 139 -7.61 0.15 8.07
N GLY A 140 -6.62 0.57 7.29
CA GLY A 140 -6.84 1.14 5.96
C GLY A 140 -5.65 1.93 5.46
N ASP A 141 -5.24 2.98 6.17
CA ASP A 141 -4.07 3.78 5.81
C ASP A 141 -2.83 2.87 5.63
N PRO A 142 -2.22 2.79 4.42
CA PRO A 142 -1.06 1.93 4.19
C PRO A 142 0.13 2.25 5.10
N SER A 143 0.22 3.48 5.64
CA SER A 143 1.28 3.88 6.56
C SER A 143 1.13 3.29 7.96
N LEU A 144 -0.04 2.73 8.30
CA LEU A 144 -0.30 2.07 9.58
C LEU A 144 0.09 0.59 9.61
N ILE A 145 0.60 0.04 8.50
CA ILE A 145 1.28 -1.25 8.54
C ILE A 145 2.54 -1.13 9.43
N THR A 146 2.83 -2.16 10.23
CA THR A 146 4.04 -2.12 11.05
C THR A 146 5.29 -2.21 10.18
N VAL A 147 6.42 -1.65 10.65
CA VAL A 147 7.73 -1.77 9.97
C VAL A 147 8.08 -3.24 9.69
N ARG A 148 7.70 -4.15 10.61
CA ARG A 148 7.87 -5.59 10.41
C ARG A 148 6.96 -6.12 9.30
N GLY A 149 5.69 -5.70 9.27
CA GLY A 149 4.73 -6.09 8.24
C GLY A 149 5.17 -5.64 6.86
N LEU A 150 5.55 -4.36 6.72
CA LEU A 150 6.08 -3.79 5.48
C LEU A 150 7.28 -4.57 4.96
N ARG A 151 8.23 -4.88 5.85
CA ARG A 151 9.41 -5.68 5.49
C ARG A 151 9.00 -7.05 4.94
N ARG A 152 8.06 -7.75 5.58
CA ARG A 152 7.61 -9.07 5.11
C ARG A 152 6.87 -8.98 3.79
N LEU A 153 6.00 -7.97 3.63
CA LEU A 153 5.30 -7.71 2.38
C LEU A 153 6.27 -7.45 1.22
N SER A 154 7.32 -6.64 1.45
CA SER A 154 8.34 -6.33 0.43
C SER A 154 9.25 -7.52 0.07
N GLU A 155 9.26 -8.58 0.87
CA GLU A 155 10.05 -9.80 0.68
C GLU A 155 9.21 -10.97 0.13
N ALA A 156 7.91 -10.75 -0.15
CA ALA A 156 6.94 -11.79 -0.46
C ALA A 156 7.10 -12.35 -1.89
N ASP A 157 7.07 -13.69 -2.00
CA ASP A 157 6.90 -14.36 -3.30
C ASP A 157 5.40 -14.47 -3.65
N VAL A 158 4.55 -14.62 -2.63
CA VAL A 158 3.09 -14.75 -2.73
C VAL A 158 2.44 -13.91 -1.63
N VAL A 159 1.42 -13.16 -1.98
CA VAL A 159 0.57 -12.40 -1.06
C VAL A 159 -0.86 -12.92 -1.15
N VAL A 160 -1.32 -13.57 -0.08
CA VAL A 160 -2.72 -13.99 0.11
C VAL A 160 -3.40 -12.93 0.98
N HIS A 161 -4.40 -12.22 0.47
CA HIS A 161 -4.99 -11.07 1.17
C HIS A 161 -6.51 -11.10 1.26
N ASP A 162 -7.06 -10.44 2.29
CA ASP A 162 -8.50 -10.22 2.45
C ASP A 162 -9.02 -9.08 1.55
N HIS A 163 -10.34 -9.02 1.35
CA HIS A 163 -10.99 -8.00 0.51
C HIS A 163 -10.82 -6.58 1.08
N LEU A 164 -10.83 -6.46 2.41
CA LEU A 164 -10.75 -5.17 3.11
C LEU A 164 -9.35 -4.55 3.09
N VAL A 165 -8.33 -5.29 2.61
CA VAL A 165 -6.98 -4.76 2.45
C VAL A 165 -6.94 -3.80 1.24
N PRO A 166 -6.56 -2.54 1.43
CA PRO A 166 -6.64 -1.56 0.36
C PRO A 166 -5.60 -1.83 -0.74
N PRO A 167 -5.96 -1.63 -2.02
CA PRO A 167 -5.04 -1.88 -3.15
C PRO A 167 -3.72 -1.09 -3.06
N ARG A 168 -3.73 0.11 -2.46
CA ARG A 168 -2.51 0.91 -2.25
C ARG A 168 -1.47 0.19 -1.40
N LEU A 169 -1.89 -0.61 -0.41
CA LEU A 169 -0.97 -1.38 0.42
C LEU A 169 -0.38 -2.57 -0.35
N LEU A 170 -1.18 -3.24 -1.18
CA LEU A 170 -0.73 -4.37 -2.00
C LEU A 170 0.40 -3.99 -2.97
N ARG A 171 0.42 -2.73 -3.44
CA ARG A 171 1.50 -2.20 -4.29
C ARG A 171 2.87 -2.13 -3.60
N LEU A 172 2.94 -2.28 -2.27
CA LEU A 172 4.21 -2.34 -1.55
C LEU A 172 4.89 -3.71 -1.62
N ALA A 173 4.20 -4.73 -2.15
CA ALA A 173 4.80 -6.01 -2.44
C ALA A 173 5.64 -5.95 -3.75
N PRO A 174 6.53 -6.93 -3.98
CA PRO A 174 7.24 -7.04 -5.26
C PRO A 174 6.27 -7.12 -6.45
N ALA A 175 6.62 -6.46 -7.55
CA ALA A 175 5.78 -6.42 -8.76
C ALA A 175 5.58 -7.80 -9.42
N ASP A 176 6.45 -8.76 -9.11
CA ASP A 176 6.41 -10.15 -9.56
C ASP A 176 5.82 -11.12 -8.52
N ALA A 177 5.38 -10.62 -7.36
CA ALA A 177 4.71 -11.44 -6.36
C ALA A 177 3.34 -11.91 -6.87
N GLU A 178 3.01 -13.18 -6.62
CA GLU A 178 1.68 -13.71 -6.92
C GLU A 178 0.66 -13.11 -5.93
N MET A 179 -0.38 -12.47 -6.45
CA MET A 179 -1.45 -11.86 -5.66
C MET A 179 -2.69 -12.76 -5.67
N ILE A 180 -3.17 -13.13 -4.49
CA ILE A 180 -4.32 -14.02 -4.33
C ILE A 180 -5.32 -13.35 -3.38
N ASP A 181 -6.44 -12.88 -3.95
CA ASP A 181 -7.58 -12.36 -3.18
C ASP A 181 -8.43 -13.53 -2.69
N VAL A 182 -8.54 -13.68 -1.37
CA VAL A 182 -9.38 -14.70 -0.72
C VAL A 182 -10.64 -14.11 -0.09
N GLY A 183 -10.90 -12.82 -0.35
CA GLY A 183 -11.88 -12.00 0.34
C GLY A 183 -13.28 -12.58 0.51
N ALA A 184 -13.88 -13.14 -0.54
CA ALA A 184 -15.21 -13.75 -0.43
C ALA A 184 -15.19 -15.08 0.36
N ALA A 185 -14.11 -15.86 0.23
CA ALA A 185 -13.95 -17.18 0.87
C ALA A 185 -13.42 -17.10 2.31
N ALA A 186 -12.81 -15.99 2.71
CA ALA A 186 -12.36 -15.74 4.08
C ALA A 186 -13.48 -15.18 4.98
N ILE A 187 -14.54 -14.66 4.38
CA ILE A 187 -15.69 -14.03 5.06
C ILE A 187 -16.86 -15.02 5.24
N SER A 188 -17.01 -16.00 4.33
CA SER A 188 -18.10 -16.98 4.34
C SER A 188 -17.69 -18.35 4.95
N GLU A 189 -18.69 -19.21 5.20
CA GLU A 189 -18.77 -20.46 5.98
C GLU A 189 -17.46 -21.20 6.37
N SER A 190 -17.50 -22.00 7.44
CA SER A 190 -16.31 -22.70 7.97
C SER A 190 -15.53 -23.54 6.93
N LEU A 191 -16.22 -24.05 5.91
CA LEU A 191 -15.65 -24.83 4.81
C LEU A 191 -14.75 -23.98 3.89
N GLU A 192 -15.04 -22.70 3.72
CA GLU A 192 -14.27 -21.80 2.85
C GLU A 192 -13.00 -21.29 3.55
N GLN A 193 -13.07 -21.04 4.87
CA GLN A 193 -11.90 -20.68 5.68
C GLN A 193 -10.88 -21.83 5.81
N ASP A 194 -11.33 -23.09 5.84
CA ASP A 194 -10.44 -24.25 5.79
C ASP A 194 -9.72 -24.32 4.43
N ALA A 195 -10.41 -23.98 3.33
CA ALA A 195 -9.81 -23.91 2.00
C ALA A 195 -8.73 -22.83 1.91
N VAL A 196 -8.94 -21.65 2.52
CA VAL A 196 -7.90 -20.61 2.63
C VAL A 196 -6.67 -21.12 3.39
N SER A 197 -6.88 -21.84 4.50
CA SER A 197 -5.78 -22.38 5.30
C SER A 197 -4.98 -23.45 4.53
N ILE A 198 -5.67 -24.30 3.78
CA ILE A 198 -5.06 -25.29 2.87
C ILE A 198 -4.23 -24.58 1.79
N LEU A 199 -4.80 -23.56 1.13
CA LEU A 199 -4.13 -22.79 0.10
C LEU A 199 -2.83 -22.15 0.60
N ILE A 200 -2.86 -21.53 1.78
CA ILE A 200 -1.66 -20.93 2.39
C ILE A 200 -0.58 -22.01 2.63
N ALA A 201 -0.97 -23.18 3.13
CA ALA A 201 -0.05 -24.30 3.36
C ALA A 201 0.50 -24.88 2.05
N GLU A 202 -0.29 -24.95 0.99
CA GLU A 202 0.15 -25.37 -0.35
C GLU A 202 1.16 -24.38 -0.94
N LYS A 203 0.85 -23.08 -0.91
CA LYS A 203 1.76 -22.04 -1.37
C LYS A 203 3.07 -22.03 -0.58
N ALA A 204 3.03 -22.33 0.72
CA ALA A 204 4.24 -22.47 1.52
C ALA A 204 5.13 -23.66 1.11
N ARG A 205 4.60 -24.65 0.40
CA ARG A 205 5.40 -25.76 -0.16
C ARG A 205 6.03 -25.40 -1.50
N GLU A 206 5.41 -24.50 -2.25
CA GLU A 206 5.85 -24.06 -3.58
C GLU A 206 6.84 -22.88 -3.52
N HIS A 207 6.64 -21.98 -2.57
CA HIS A 207 7.34 -20.69 -2.47
C HIS A 207 8.14 -20.56 -1.17
N ARG A 208 9.08 -19.61 -1.12
CA ARG A 208 9.95 -19.42 0.06
C ARG A 208 9.29 -18.52 1.10
N THR A 209 8.64 -17.45 0.65
CA THR A 209 8.01 -16.43 1.48
C THR A 209 6.55 -16.25 1.08
N VAL A 210 5.64 -16.72 1.93
CA VAL A 210 4.20 -16.49 1.75
C VAL A 210 3.74 -15.48 2.79
N VAL A 211 3.14 -14.38 2.34
CA VAL A 211 2.52 -13.39 3.22
C VAL A 211 1.01 -13.58 3.18
N ARG A 212 0.43 -13.92 4.31
CA ARG A 212 -1.00 -13.86 4.57
C ARG A 212 -1.32 -12.49 5.17
N LEU A 213 -1.75 -11.55 4.33
CA LEU A 213 -2.03 -10.18 4.71
C LEU A 213 -3.49 -10.03 5.14
N LYS A 214 -3.72 -9.64 6.39
CA LYS A 214 -5.04 -9.61 7.02
C LYS A 214 -5.41 -8.20 7.43
N TRP A 215 -6.66 -7.79 7.25
CA TRP A 215 -7.10 -6.44 7.61
C TRP A 215 -7.07 -6.23 9.13
N GLY A 216 -6.66 -5.05 9.59
CA GLY A 216 -6.51 -4.78 11.02
C GLY A 216 -5.37 -5.58 11.66
N ASP A 217 -5.70 -6.42 12.64
CA ASP A 217 -4.76 -7.29 13.36
C ASP A 217 -5.16 -8.77 13.22
N PRO A 218 -4.21 -9.70 12.98
CA PRO A 218 -4.53 -11.10 12.73
C PRO A 218 -5.28 -11.82 13.86
N PHE A 219 -5.17 -11.34 15.10
CA PHE A 219 -5.70 -11.99 16.31
C PHE A 219 -6.84 -11.21 16.98
N VAL A 220 -7.18 -10.02 16.50
CA VAL A 220 -8.34 -9.26 17.00
C VAL A 220 -9.52 -9.43 16.05
N PHE A 221 -10.46 -10.30 16.44
CA PHE A 221 -11.71 -10.59 15.72
C PHE A 221 -11.56 -11.16 14.30
N ASP A 222 -10.38 -11.70 14.00
CA ASP A 222 -10.03 -12.29 12.72
C ASP A 222 -9.73 -13.80 12.85
N SER A 223 -9.59 -14.51 11.72
CA SER A 223 -9.31 -15.94 11.60
C SER A 223 -7.82 -16.31 11.71
N GLY A 224 -6.92 -15.35 11.94
CA GLY A 224 -5.47 -15.59 11.90
C GLY A 224 -4.98 -16.63 12.91
N ALA A 225 -5.64 -16.75 14.07
CA ALA A 225 -5.32 -17.79 15.05
C ALA A 225 -5.69 -19.21 14.56
N LYS A 226 -6.79 -19.35 13.81
CA LYS A 226 -7.18 -20.63 13.19
C LYS A 226 -6.21 -21.01 12.09
N GLU A 227 -5.86 -20.06 11.22
CA GLU A 227 -4.88 -20.25 10.15
C GLU A 227 -3.50 -20.65 10.74
N ALA A 228 -3.04 -19.98 11.81
CA ALA A 228 -1.81 -20.33 12.52
C ALA A 228 -1.83 -21.75 13.11
N LEU A 229 -2.93 -22.15 13.73
CA LEU A 229 -3.10 -23.50 14.27
C LEU A 229 -3.05 -24.56 13.16
N PHE A 230 -3.74 -24.32 12.05
CA PHE A 230 -3.71 -25.21 10.90
C PHE A 230 -2.28 -25.37 10.34
N LEU A 231 -1.54 -24.27 10.19
CA LEU A 231 -0.15 -24.32 9.73
C LEU A 231 0.74 -25.12 10.68
N HIS A 232 0.55 -24.96 12.00
CA HIS A 232 1.23 -25.77 13.00
C HIS A 232 0.95 -27.27 12.82
N GLU A 233 -0.32 -27.65 12.67
CA GLU A 233 -0.74 -29.05 12.47
C GLU A 233 -0.18 -29.64 11.17
N GLN A 234 0.02 -28.82 10.13
CA GLN A 234 0.65 -29.22 8.87
C GLN A 234 2.18 -29.20 8.91
N GLY A 235 2.79 -28.84 10.04
CA GLY A 235 4.25 -28.73 10.18
C GLY A 235 4.87 -27.59 9.37
N VAL A 236 4.08 -26.58 8.99
CA VAL A 236 4.53 -25.40 8.25
C VAL A 236 4.92 -24.31 9.24
N PRO A 237 6.18 -23.85 9.26
CA PRO A 237 6.57 -22.76 10.16
C PRO A 237 5.91 -21.44 9.77
N PHE A 238 5.42 -20.73 10.78
CA PHE A 238 4.82 -19.42 10.60
C PHE A 238 5.36 -18.39 11.60
N GLU A 239 5.21 -17.11 11.25
CA GLU A 239 5.46 -15.96 12.11
C GLU A 239 4.21 -15.06 12.06
N VAL A 240 3.74 -14.61 13.21
CA VAL A 240 2.65 -13.63 13.30
C VAL A 240 3.25 -12.25 13.49
N VAL A 241 2.84 -11.31 12.64
CA VAL A 241 3.20 -9.92 12.71
C VAL A 241 1.94 -9.12 13.07
N PRO A 242 1.89 -8.50 14.25
CA PRO A 242 0.70 -7.76 14.68
C PRO A 242 0.46 -6.54 13.79
N GLY A 243 -0.79 -6.13 13.73
CA GLY A 243 -1.25 -4.91 13.06
C GLY A 243 -1.94 -3.96 14.03
N ILE A 244 -2.34 -2.79 13.53
CA ILE A 244 -3.18 -1.86 14.30
C ILE A 244 -4.64 -2.31 14.16
N PRO A 245 -5.33 -2.70 15.25
CA PRO A 245 -6.74 -3.09 15.17
C PRO A 245 -7.62 -1.90 14.75
N ALA A 246 -8.64 -2.14 13.95
CA ALA A 246 -9.55 -1.09 13.50
C ALA A 246 -10.32 -0.41 14.64
N THR A 247 -10.66 -1.17 15.68
CA THR A 247 -11.27 -0.65 16.92
C THR A 247 -10.38 0.32 17.70
N ILE A 248 -9.10 0.45 17.33
CA ILE A 248 -8.14 1.38 17.92
C ILE A 248 -7.74 2.47 16.91
N GLY A 249 -7.37 2.07 15.69
CA GLY A 249 -6.88 2.99 14.67
C GLY A 249 -7.96 3.92 14.12
N ALA A 250 -9.16 3.41 13.85
CA ALA A 250 -10.24 4.22 13.30
C ALA A 250 -10.69 5.32 14.29
N PRO A 251 -10.93 5.05 15.58
CA PRO A 251 -11.21 6.11 16.56
C PRO A 251 -10.11 7.15 16.68
N ALA A 252 -8.83 6.74 16.68
CA ALA A 252 -7.72 7.69 16.77
C ALA A 252 -7.72 8.69 15.59
N TYR A 253 -8.03 8.23 14.38
CA TYR A 253 -8.17 9.08 13.20
C TYR A 253 -9.47 9.88 13.20
N ALA A 254 -10.53 9.39 13.83
CA ALA A 254 -11.77 10.14 14.05
C ALA A 254 -11.65 11.21 15.17
N GLY A 255 -10.50 11.31 15.85
CA GLY A 255 -10.34 12.19 17.02
C GLY A 255 -11.03 11.67 18.28
N VAL A 256 -11.37 10.38 18.33
CA VAL A 256 -12.05 9.72 19.45
C VAL A 256 -11.04 8.89 20.24
N PRO A 257 -10.60 9.33 21.43
CA PRO A 257 -9.78 8.51 22.30
C PRO A 257 -10.61 7.37 22.89
N ILE A 258 -10.13 6.13 22.74
CA ILE A 258 -10.82 4.94 23.29
C ILE A 258 -10.66 4.79 24.81
N THR A 259 -9.69 5.50 25.39
CA THR A 259 -9.47 5.61 26.84
C THR A 259 -9.13 7.04 27.18
N TYR A 260 -9.67 7.55 28.28
CA TYR A 260 -9.32 8.86 28.83
C TYR A 260 -9.44 8.80 30.35
N PRO A 261 -8.53 9.42 31.14
CA PRO A 261 -8.53 9.28 32.60
C PRO A 261 -9.89 9.55 33.27
N ASP A 262 -10.64 10.54 32.78
CA ASP A 262 -11.96 10.90 33.35
C ASP A 262 -13.14 10.14 32.70
N ALA A 263 -12.88 9.29 31.70
CA ALA A 263 -13.90 8.54 30.96
C ALA A 263 -14.03 7.07 31.40
N GLY A 264 -13.24 6.64 32.39
CA GLY A 264 -13.25 5.30 32.97
C GLY A 264 -12.02 4.46 32.61
N ASP A 265 -11.75 3.45 33.44
CA ASP A 265 -10.54 2.61 33.37
C ASP A 265 -10.74 1.30 32.59
N THR A 266 -11.86 1.15 31.88
CA THR A 266 -12.21 -0.09 31.16
C THR A 266 -12.45 0.19 29.68
N LEU A 267 -11.85 -0.65 28.85
CA LEU A 267 -12.11 -0.76 27.43
C LEU A 267 -12.63 -2.16 27.14
N VAL A 268 -13.78 -2.24 26.47
CA VAL A 268 -14.36 -3.51 26.02
C VAL A 268 -14.37 -3.54 24.51
N LEU A 269 -13.79 -4.58 23.93
CA LEU A 269 -13.89 -4.86 22.51
C LEU A 269 -14.97 -5.90 22.27
N VAL A 270 -15.89 -5.62 21.35
CA VAL A 270 -16.96 -6.54 20.95
C VAL A 270 -16.83 -6.86 19.46
N ARG A 271 -16.88 -8.15 19.14
CA ARG A 271 -16.91 -8.63 17.75
C ARG A 271 -18.34 -8.51 17.23
N GLY A 272 -18.55 -7.75 16.17
CA GLY A 272 -19.69 -7.92 15.26
C GLY A 272 -19.43 -9.05 14.27
N HIS A 273 -20.49 -9.53 13.64
CA HIS A 273 -20.45 -10.49 12.56
C HIS A 273 -20.78 -9.78 11.24
N GLU A 274 -20.23 -10.31 10.16
CA GLU A 274 -20.47 -9.82 8.80
C GLU A 274 -21.68 -10.51 8.14
N ASP A 275 -22.33 -11.44 8.84
CA ASP A 275 -23.54 -12.12 8.39
C ASP A 275 -24.67 -11.11 8.14
N GLU A 276 -25.53 -11.39 7.15
CA GLU A 276 -26.74 -10.62 6.80
C GLU A 276 -27.87 -10.76 7.86
N THR A 277 -27.50 -10.74 9.15
CA THR A 277 -28.45 -10.77 10.24
C THR A 277 -28.36 -9.49 11.05
N ASP A 278 -29.51 -8.87 11.30
CA ASP A 278 -29.62 -7.74 12.25
C ASP A 278 -29.33 -8.16 13.70
N ALA A 279 -29.21 -9.47 13.96
CA ALA A 279 -29.03 -10.00 15.30
C ALA A 279 -27.68 -9.52 15.88
N PRO A 280 -27.69 -8.90 17.08
CA PRO A 280 -26.45 -8.53 17.73
C PRO A 280 -25.67 -9.78 18.15
N PRO A 281 -24.35 -9.65 18.35
CA PRO A 281 -23.49 -10.69 18.90
C PRO A 281 -24.05 -11.45 20.11
N ASP A 282 -23.78 -12.77 20.18
CA ASP A 282 -24.13 -13.59 21.35
C ASP A 282 -23.16 -13.29 22.50
N VAL A 283 -23.38 -12.15 23.13
CA VAL A 283 -22.65 -11.66 24.30
C VAL A 283 -23.64 -11.25 25.39
N ASP A 284 -23.16 -11.15 26.62
CA ASP A 284 -23.98 -10.69 27.74
C ASP A 284 -24.20 -9.16 27.69
N TRP A 285 -25.07 -8.72 26.78
CA TRP A 285 -25.45 -7.31 26.60
C TRP A 285 -25.92 -6.64 27.88
N LYS A 286 -26.58 -7.42 28.75
CA LYS A 286 -27.01 -6.92 30.05
C LYS A 286 -25.81 -6.50 30.90
N SER A 287 -24.78 -7.33 30.99
CA SER A 287 -23.57 -6.96 31.71
C SER A 287 -22.82 -5.83 31.02
N LEU A 288 -22.68 -5.88 29.69
CA LEU A 288 -21.97 -4.86 28.91
C LEU A 288 -22.57 -3.45 29.06
N ALA A 289 -23.90 -3.33 29.01
CA ALA A 289 -24.59 -2.05 29.14
C ALA A 289 -24.29 -1.32 30.48
N HIS A 290 -23.93 -2.08 31.53
CA HIS A 290 -23.64 -1.53 32.86
C HIS A 290 -22.14 -1.34 33.13
N LEU A 291 -21.25 -1.74 32.23
CA LEU A 291 -19.81 -1.51 32.40
C LEU A 291 -19.47 -0.04 32.21
N THR A 292 -18.80 0.57 33.17
CA THR A 292 -18.24 1.92 33.03
C THR A 292 -17.06 1.90 32.08
N GLY A 293 -16.84 2.97 31.32
CA GLY A 293 -15.77 3.07 30.33
C GLY A 293 -16.27 2.97 28.90
N THR A 294 -15.36 2.61 27.99
CA THR A 294 -15.61 2.63 26.55
C THR A 294 -15.92 1.23 26.03
N ILE A 295 -16.97 1.13 25.22
CA ILE A 295 -17.28 -0.06 24.42
C ILE A 295 -16.93 0.25 22.97
N ALA A 296 -16.09 -0.57 22.36
CA ALA A 296 -15.73 -0.49 20.95
C ALA A 296 -16.15 -1.76 20.22
N CYS A 297 -17.09 -1.63 19.28
CA CYS A 297 -17.61 -2.74 18.50
C CYS A 297 -17.07 -2.65 17.07
N TYR A 298 -16.56 -3.76 16.54
CA TYR A 298 -16.56 -3.96 15.08
C TYR A 298 -17.99 -4.30 14.67
N VAL A 299 -18.49 -3.69 13.60
CA VAL A 299 -19.91 -3.82 13.25
C VAL A 299 -20.03 -4.12 11.75
N GLY A 300 -20.67 -5.23 11.42
CA GLY A 300 -21.07 -5.54 10.05
C GLY A 300 -22.26 -4.69 9.60
N THR A 301 -22.48 -4.61 8.29
CA THR A 301 -23.44 -3.72 7.63
C THR A 301 -24.83 -3.66 8.28
N GLN A 302 -25.40 -4.79 8.66
CA GLN A 302 -26.78 -4.88 9.17
C GLN A 302 -26.88 -4.87 10.71
N GLN A 303 -25.76 -5.07 11.42
CA GLN A 303 -25.78 -5.31 12.88
C GLN A 303 -25.81 -4.05 13.74
N LEU A 304 -25.52 -2.90 13.15
CA LEU A 304 -25.35 -1.66 13.91
C LEU A 304 -26.62 -1.27 14.67
N HIS A 305 -27.77 -1.42 14.02
CA HIS A 305 -29.06 -1.17 14.64
C HIS A 305 -29.30 -2.09 15.85
N GLY A 306 -29.10 -3.40 15.68
CA GLY A 306 -29.31 -4.38 16.76
C GLY A 306 -28.38 -4.20 17.96
N ILE A 307 -27.14 -3.77 17.74
CA ILE A 307 -26.19 -3.47 18.81
C ILE A 307 -26.62 -2.25 19.63
N VAL A 308 -27.00 -1.15 18.94
CA VAL A 308 -27.46 0.07 19.61
C VAL A 308 -28.75 -0.19 20.39
N GLU A 309 -29.71 -0.91 19.79
CA GLU A 309 -30.96 -1.30 20.46
C GLU A 309 -30.67 -2.16 21.70
N ALA A 310 -29.75 -3.13 21.61
CA ALA A 310 -29.40 -3.99 22.73
C ALA A 310 -28.81 -3.20 23.90
N LEU A 311 -27.90 -2.25 23.64
CA LEU A 311 -27.31 -1.40 24.68
C LEU A 311 -28.37 -0.55 25.38
N LEU A 312 -29.25 0.12 24.63
CA LEU A 312 -30.33 0.95 25.16
C LEU A 312 -31.32 0.12 25.98
N LYS A 313 -31.80 -0.99 25.41
CA LYS A 313 -32.75 -1.93 26.05
C LYS A 313 -32.22 -2.49 27.36
N HIS A 314 -30.92 -2.72 27.46
CA HIS A 314 -30.27 -3.26 28.65
C HIS A 314 -29.80 -2.21 29.65
N GLY A 315 -30.08 -0.92 29.41
CA GLY A 315 -29.93 0.15 30.40
C GLY A 315 -28.68 1.01 30.25
N ARG A 316 -28.00 0.99 29.10
CA ARG A 316 -26.97 2.00 28.79
C ARG A 316 -27.66 3.38 28.67
N PRO A 317 -27.13 4.46 29.26
CA PRO A 317 -27.75 5.78 29.14
C PRO A 317 -27.84 6.23 27.69
N GLY A 318 -29.04 6.64 27.25
CA GLY A 318 -29.26 7.08 25.87
C GLY A 318 -28.61 8.42 25.52
N ASP A 319 -28.34 9.25 26.53
CA ASP A 319 -27.66 10.54 26.42
C ASP A 319 -26.12 10.42 26.42
N GLU A 320 -25.57 9.21 26.56
CA GLU A 320 -24.13 9.00 26.52
C GLU A 320 -23.57 9.18 25.10
N SER A 321 -22.39 9.80 25.01
CA SER A 321 -21.72 10.02 23.73
C SER A 321 -21.34 8.72 23.04
N ALA A 322 -21.56 8.70 21.72
CA ALA A 322 -21.24 7.58 20.85
C ALA A 322 -20.86 8.07 19.45
N ALA A 323 -20.10 7.26 18.72
CA ALA A 323 -19.66 7.56 17.36
C ALA A 323 -19.62 6.30 16.50
N VAL A 324 -20.04 6.42 15.25
CA VAL A 324 -19.91 5.40 14.20
C VAL A 324 -18.89 5.89 13.18
N ILE A 325 -17.88 5.07 12.90
CA ILE A 325 -16.78 5.41 12.01
C ILE A 325 -16.75 4.40 10.86
N TYR A 326 -17.03 4.88 9.66
CA TYR A 326 -16.93 4.13 8.41
C TYR A 326 -15.59 4.42 7.73
N HIS A 327 -15.05 3.42 7.02
CA HIS A 327 -13.79 3.55 6.27
C HIS A 327 -12.65 4.19 7.08
N GLY A 328 -12.55 3.85 8.36
CA GLY A 328 -11.62 4.48 9.29
C GLY A 328 -10.19 4.50 8.77
N THR A 329 -9.50 5.62 8.97
CA THR A 329 -8.13 5.93 8.49
C THR A 329 -7.99 6.12 6.97
N GLN A 330 -9.04 5.86 6.18
CA GLN A 330 -9.00 6.07 4.74
C GLN A 330 -9.45 7.49 4.39
N PRO A 331 -9.08 8.02 3.21
CA PRO A 331 -9.56 9.33 2.76
C PRO A 331 -11.09 9.44 2.71
N GLY A 332 -11.79 8.33 2.43
CA GLY A 332 -13.25 8.25 2.47
C GLY A 332 -13.84 8.04 3.88
N GLN A 333 -13.08 8.26 4.96
CA GLN A 333 -13.58 8.09 6.32
C GLN A 333 -14.79 9.00 6.55
N ARG A 334 -15.85 8.43 7.13
CA ARG A 334 -17.03 9.16 7.56
C ARG A 334 -17.28 8.86 9.02
N THR A 335 -17.39 9.90 9.82
CA THR A 335 -17.68 9.79 11.26
C THR A 335 -19.01 10.45 11.56
N VAL A 336 -19.90 9.70 12.18
CA VAL A 336 -21.17 10.19 12.71
C VAL A 336 -21.10 10.08 14.23
N ASP A 337 -21.06 11.21 14.93
CA ASP A 337 -21.07 11.27 16.39
C ASP A 337 -22.32 11.96 16.93
N GLY A 338 -22.72 11.60 18.15
CA GLY A 338 -23.89 12.10 18.82
C GLY A 338 -24.12 11.37 20.14
N THR A 339 -25.33 11.45 20.68
CA THR A 339 -25.76 10.58 21.77
C THR A 339 -26.13 9.19 21.23
N LEU A 340 -26.05 8.17 22.08
CA LEU A 340 -26.44 6.81 21.72
C LEU A 340 -27.90 6.74 21.19
N GLN A 341 -28.80 7.54 21.76
CA GLN A 341 -30.19 7.64 21.34
C GLN A 341 -30.37 8.32 19.97
N GLU A 342 -29.56 9.34 19.66
CA GLU A 342 -29.58 10.00 18.34
C GLU A 342 -29.03 9.07 17.25
N LEU A 343 -27.96 8.34 17.54
CA LEU A 343 -27.38 7.38 16.60
C LEU A 343 -28.35 6.26 16.25
N GLU A 344 -29.23 5.85 17.17
CA GLU A 344 -30.28 4.86 16.86
C GLU A 344 -31.16 5.29 15.67
N ALA A 345 -31.48 6.58 15.58
CA ALA A 345 -32.28 7.13 14.49
C ALA A 345 -31.46 7.23 13.19
N VAL A 346 -30.22 7.71 13.29
CA VAL A 346 -29.34 7.88 12.11
C VAL A 346 -29.02 6.53 11.46
N VAL A 347 -28.75 5.51 12.27
CA VAL A 347 -28.42 4.16 11.79
C VAL A 347 -29.62 3.46 11.14
N ARG A 348 -30.84 3.77 11.60
CA ARG A 348 -32.06 3.18 11.03
C ARG A 348 -32.39 3.68 9.62
N ASP A 349 -32.05 4.94 9.35
CA ASP A 349 -32.37 5.61 8.09
C ASP A 349 -31.19 5.64 7.10
N ALA A 350 -30.00 5.22 7.52
CA ALA A 350 -28.83 5.21 6.66
C ALA A 350 -28.91 4.08 5.63
N ASP A 351 -29.04 4.44 4.35
CA ASP A 351 -28.79 3.57 3.18
C ASP A 351 -27.31 3.13 3.06
N GLU A 352 -26.51 3.25 4.13
CA GLU A 352 -25.07 3.05 4.09
C GLU A 352 -24.70 1.61 4.45
N HIS A 353 -24.34 0.84 3.43
CA HIS A 353 -24.18 -0.61 3.50
C HIS A 353 -22.76 -1.10 3.89
N GLY A 354 -21.99 -0.31 4.67
CA GLY A 354 -20.57 -0.61 4.95
C GLY A 354 -20.27 -1.06 6.39
N SER A 355 -19.25 -1.91 6.56
CA SER A 355 -18.70 -2.23 7.89
C SER A 355 -18.17 -0.98 8.60
N ALA A 356 -18.36 -0.91 9.91
CA ALA A 356 -18.03 0.26 10.72
C ALA A 356 -17.43 -0.11 12.08
N VAL A 357 -16.90 0.90 12.75
CA VAL A 357 -16.52 0.81 14.17
C VAL A 357 -17.47 1.70 14.97
N LEU A 358 -18.23 1.10 15.89
CA LEU A 358 -19.05 1.83 16.87
C LEU A 358 -18.26 2.01 18.16
N ILE A 359 -18.16 3.23 18.64
CA ILE A 359 -17.60 3.58 19.95
C ILE A 359 -18.69 4.18 20.81
N VAL A 360 -18.88 3.65 22.03
CA VAL A 360 -19.82 4.18 23.02
C VAL A 360 -19.06 4.46 24.31
N GLY A 361 -19.14 5.70 24.79
CA GLY A 361 -18.43 6.14 25.98
C GLY A 361 -18.26 7.66 26.04
N SER A 362 -18.22 8.21 27.25
CA SER A 362 -18.02 9.65 27.47
C SER A 362 -16.78 10.26 26.78
N ALA A 363 -15.73 9.46 26.53
CA ALA A 363 -14.53 9.90 25.81
C ALA A 363 -14.80 10.35 24.36
N VAL A 364 -15.91 9.90 23.76
CA VAL A 364 -16.31 10.29 22.39
C VAL A 364 -16.56 11.79 22.29
N GLY A 365 -17.08 12.43 23.35
CA GLY A 365 -17.31 13.87 23.37
C GLY A 365 -16.05 14.71 23.15
N LEU A 366 -14.85 14.14 23.35
CA LEU A 366 -13.57 14.82 23.08
C LEU A 366 -13.31 15.01 21.58
N ARG A 367 -14.04 14.32 20.68
CA ARG A 367 -13.92 14.48 19.23
C ARG A 367 -14.07 15.94 18.80
N ALA A 368 -14.97 16.69 19.42
CA ALA A 368 -15.18 18.11 19.14
C ALA A 368 -13.88 18.95 19.27
N HIS A 369 -12.91 18.48 20.06
CA HIS A 369 -11.63 19.14 20.29
C HIS A 369 -10.44 18.44 19.64
N LEU A 370 -10.56 17.14 19.35
CA LEU A 370 -9.46 16.28 18.90
C LEU A 370 -9.57 15.84 17.44
N ARG A 371 -10.64 16.22 16.73
CA ARG A 371 -10.76 15.97 15.28
C ARG A 371 -9.59 16.63 14.54
N TRP A 372 -8.84 15.84 13.78
CA TRP A 372 -7.62 16.29 13.08
C TRP A 372 -7.50 15.75 11.65
N PHE A 373 -8.10 14.59 11.36
CA PHE A 373 -7.93 13.88 10.10
C PHE A 373 -8.94 14.34 9.05
N ASP A 374 -10.22 14.37 9.41
CA ASP A 374 -11.33 14.79 8.55
C ASP A 374 -11.46 16.33 8.43
N THR A 375 -10.52 17.06 9.01
CA THR A 375 -10.35 18.52 8.87
C THR A 375 -9.17 18.88 7.97
N ARG A 376 -8.49 17.90 7.36
CA ARG A 376 -7.37 18.16 6.46
C ARG A 376 -7.87 18.80 5.15
N PRO A 377 -7.07 19.66 4.51
CA PRO A 377 -7.55 20.54 3.44
C PRO A 377 -7.98 19.81 2.16
N LEU A 378 -7.49 18.60 1.92
CA LEU A 378 -7.87 17.77 0.77
C LEU A 378 -8.60 16.50 1.21
N PHE A 379 -9.14 16.46 2.43
CA PHE A 379 -9.82 15.28 2.97
C PHE A 379 -10.92 14.78 2.02
N GLY A 380 -10.89 13.48 1.70
CA GLY A 380 -11.86 12.83 0.81
C GLY A 380 -11.71 13.13 -0.68
N ARG A 381 -10.81 14.04 -1.08
CA ARG A 381 -10.64 14.40 -2.49
C ARG A 381 -9.90 13.32 -3.27
N ARG A 382 -10.49 12.85 -4.36
CA ARG A 382 -9.90 11.88 -5.29
C ARG A 382 -9.13 12.60 -6.38
N ILE A 383 -7.80 12.49 -6.34
CA ILE A 383 -6.90 13.25 -7.20
C ILE A 383 -6.08 12.30 -8.07
N VAL A 384 -6.25 12.38 -9.38
CA VAL A 384 -5.47 11.58 -10.33
C VAL A 384 -4.06 12.16 -10.48
N VAL A 385 -3.06 11.30 -10.33
CA VAL A 385 -1.64 11.63 -10.51
C VAL A 385 -1.13 10.96 -11.79
N THR A 386 -0.89 11.76 -12.83
CA THR A 386 -0.55 11.25 -14.17
C THR A 386 0.94 10.95 -14.40
N ARG A 387 1.75 11.03 -13.33
CA ARG A 387 3.20 10.84 -13.40
C ARG A 387 3.57 9.35 -13.34
N ALA A 388 4.68 8.97 -13.96
CA ALA A 388 5.21 7.60 -13.85
C ALA A 388 5.45 7.22 -12.38
N ALA A 389 5.10 5.99 -11.99
CA ALA A 389 5.08 5.52 -10.60
C ALA A 389 6.40 5.78 -9.83
N GLU A 390 7.55 5.60 -10.49
CA GLU A 390 8.88 5.83 -9.90
C GLU A 390 9.18 7.30 -9.56
N GLN A 391 8.37 8.25 -10.04
CA GLN A 391 8.53 9.69 -9.82
C GLN A 391 7.27 10.34 -9.20
N ALA A 392 6.19 9.57 -9.03
CA ALA A 392 4.92 10.03 -8.48
C ALA A 392 4.91 10.03 -6.94
N GLY A 393 5.81 9.27 -6.30
CA GLY A 393 5.82 9.04 -4.86
C GLY A 393 5.70 10.31 -4.02
N ASP A 394 6.53 11.31 -4.29
CA ASP A 394 6.52 12.59 -3.54
C ASP A 394 5.18 13.33 -3.64
N LEU A 395 4.57 13.39 -4.83
CA LEU A 395 3.26 14.02 -5.01
C LEU A 395 2.14 13.19 -4.36
N VAL A 396 2.18 11.86 -4.50
CA VAL A 396 1.20 10.96 -3.88
C VAL A 396 1.23 11.05 -2.37
N GLU A 397 2.42 11.05 -1.77
CA GLU A 397 2.61 11.20 -0.32
C GLU A 397 2.10 12.56 0.17
N GLN A 398 2.52 13.65 -0.47
CA GLN A 398 2.06 15.00 -0.09
C GLN A 398 0.53 15.15 -0.17
N LEU A 399 -0.11 14.62 -1.22
CA LEU A 399 -1.58 14.65 -1.34
C LEU A 399 -2.26 13.80 -0.25
N ALA A 400 -1.73 12.60 0.03
CA ALA A 400 -2.28 11.72 1.06
C ALA A 400 -2.14 12.29 2.48
N ASP A 401 -1.01 12.95 2.77
CA ASP A 401 -0.77 13.64 4.04
C ASP A 401 -1.77 14.79 4.27
N LEU A 402 -2.26 15.38 3.18
CA LEU A 402 -3.31 16.40 3.19
C LEU A 402 -4.73 15.82 3.15
N GLY A 403 -4.88 14.49 3.25
CA GLY A 403 -6.17 13.79 3.36
C GLY A 403 -6.78 13.34 2.05
N ALA A 404 -6.11 13.57 0.91
CA ALA A 404 -6.62 13.15 -0.39
C ALA A 404 -6.50 11.62 -0.59
N GLU A 405 -7.24 11.11 -1.57
CA GLU A 405 -7.05 9.79 -2.19
C GLU A 405 -6.32 9.96 -3.54
N PRO A 406 -4.98 9.78 -3.59
CA PRO A 406 -4.25 9.88 -4.83
C PRO A 406 -4.46 8.62 -5.66
N ILE A 407 -4.92 8.79 -6.90
CA ILE A 407 -5.13 7.73 -7.87
C ILE A 407 -4.00 7.80 -8.89
N GLU A 408 -3.02 6.91 -8.76
CA GLU A 408 -1.91 6.87 -9.71
C GLU A 408 -2.39 6.38 -11.08
N ALA A 409 -2.19 7.23 -12.09
CA ALA A 409 -2.47 7.00 -13.49
C ALA A 409 -1.17 7.13 -14.27
N ALA A 410 -0.22 6.22 -14.01
CA ALA A 410 1.02 6.20 -14.76
C ALA A 410 0.69 5.88 -16.23
N ALA A 411 0.67 6.91 -17.07
CA ALA A 411 0.35 6.73 -18.48
C ALA A 411 1.43 5.89 -19.21
N VAL A 412 2.59 5.73 -18.57
CA VAL A 412 3.76 5.03 -19.10
C VAL A 412 4.44 4.25 -17.97
N GLN A 413 4.66 2.96 -18.16
CA GLN A 413 5.47 2.11 -17.31
C GLN A 413 6.76 1.72 -18.05
N VAL A 414 7.87 1.74 -17.32
CA VAL A 414 9.14 1.23 -17.80
C VAL A 414 9.22 -0.22 -17.34
N VAL A 415 9.35 -1.15 -18.29
CA VAL A 415 9.40 -2.59 -18.00
C VAL A 415 10.62 -3.22 -18.69
N PRO A 416 11.07 -4.42 -18.26
CA PRO A 416 12.10 -5.15 -18.99
C PRO A 416 11.70 -5.44 -20.45
N PRO A 417 12.66 -5.67 -21.37
CA PRO A 417 12.35 -6.14 -22.71
C PRO A 417 11.64 -7.50 -22.69
N VAL A 418 10.82 -7.77 -23.70
CA VAL A 418 10.14 -9.07 -23.87
C VAL A 418 11.18 -10.18 -24.01
N ASP A 419 12.21 -9.90 -24.78
CA ASP A 419 13.36 -10.75 -25.00
C ASP A 419 14.57 -10.14 -24.30
N LEU A 420 15.09 -10.86 -23.31
CA LEU A 420 16.26 -10.45 -22.53
C LEU A 420 17.57 -10.92 -23.19
N ASP A 421 17.50 -11.89 -24.11
CA ASP A 421 18.68 -12.55 -24.66
C ASP A 421 19.69 -11.56 -25.29
N PRO A 422 19.28 -10.54 -26.08
CA PRO A 422 20.23 -9.57 -26.63
C PRO A 422 20.94 -8.74 -25.57
N LEU A 423 20.24 -8.37 -24.49
CA LEU A 423 20.82 -7.60 -23.39
C LEU A 423 21.76 -8.49 -22.57
N ASP A 424 21.41 -9.76 -22.38
CA ASP A 424 22.25 -10.75 -21.71
C ASP A 424 23.54 -11.02 -22.47
N ASP A 425 23.44 -11.29 -23.77
CA ASP A 425 24.59 -11.52 -24.64
C ASP A 425 25.55 -10.32 -24.65
N ALA A 426 25.01 -9.10 -24.62
CA ALA A 426 25.81 -7.88 -24.50
C ALA A 426 26.47 -7.75 -23.12
N CYS A 427 25.78 -8.09 -22.04
CA CYS A 427 26.33 -8.10 -20.68
C CYS A 427 27.43 -9.15 -20.51
N GLU A 428 27.28 -10.34 -21.09
CA GLU A 428 28.28 -11.42 -21.01
C GLU A 428 29.58 -11.07 -21.75
N ARG A 429 29.47 -10.29 -22.83
CA ARG A 429 30.61 -9.84 -23.66
C ARG A 429 30.96 -8.37 -23.43
N ILE A 430 30.65 -7.83 -22.25
CA ILE A 430 30.78 -6.39 -21.98
C ILE A 430 32.24 -5.90 -22.12
N ASP A 431 33.20 -6.78 -21.85
CA ASP A 431 34.64 -6.55 -22.00
C ASP A 431 35.10 -6.40 -23.46
N THR A 432 34.24 -6.73 -24.42
CA THR A 432 34.52 -6.57 -25.85
C THR A 432 34.17 -5.19 -26.40
N PHE A 433 33.51 -4.34 -25.61
CA PHE A 433 33.15 -2.99 -25.99
C PHE A 433 34.19 -1.99 -25.49
N ASP A 434 34.49 -0.98 -26.30
CA ASP A 434 35.34 0.15 -25.89
C ASP A 434 34.52 1.18 -25.11
N TRP A 435 33.24 1.36 -25.48
CA TRP A 435 32.33 2.33 -24.90
C TRP A 435 30.95 1.76 -24.60
N VAL A 436 30.34 2.22 -23.50
CA VAL A 436 28.90 2.12 -23.25
C VAL A 436 28.32 3.52 -23.15
N VAL A 437 27.31 3.81 -23.96
CA VAL A 437 26.66 5.12 -24.01
C VAL A 437 25.24 5.02 -23.47
N PHE A 438 24.99 5.70 -22.35
CA PHE A 438 23.68 5.77 -21.73
C PHE A 438 22.97 7.08 -22.06
N THR A 439 21.82 6.97 -22.71
CA THR A 439 20.96 8.11 -23.06
C THR A 439 19.92 8.43 -21.98
N SER A 440 19.68 7.52 -21.03
CA SER A 440 18.71 7.70 -19.95
C SER A 440 19.15 7.02 -18.65
N ALA A 441 18.68 7.55 -17.52
CA ALA A 441 18.86 6.92 -16.21
C ALA A 441 18.23 5.52 -16.15
N ASN A 442 17.13 5.27 -16.88
CA ASN A 442 16.50 3.96 -16.97
C ASN A 442 17.38 2.96 -17.72
N GLY A 443 18.07 3.40 -18.78
CA GLY A 443 19.05 2.57 -19.48
C GLY A 443 20.16 2.08 -18.56
N VAL A 444 20.64 2.95 -17.66
CA VAL A 444 21.63 2.60 -16.63
C VAL A 444 21.05 1.54 -15.67
N GLU A 445 19.87 1.81 -15.11
CA GLU A 445 19.29 0.95 -14.08
C GLU A 445 19.00 -0.46 -14.59
N TYR A 446 18.34 -0.58 -15.75
CA TYR A 446 17.99 -1.87 -16.33
C TYR A 446 19.20 -2.65 -16.83
N PHE A 447 20.19 -1.97 -17.40
CA PHE A 447 21.45 -2.59 -17.81
C PHE A 447 22.21 -3.14 -16.59
N LEU A 448 22.43 -2.33 -15.54
CA LEU A 448 23.17 -2.78 -14.35
C LEU A 448 22.42 -3.89 -13.60
N ARG A 449 21.09 -3.78 -13.49
CA ARG A 449 20.24 -4.83 -12.92
C ARG A 449 20.42 -6.13 -13.69
N ARG A 450 20.44 -6.09 -15.04
CA ARG A 450 20.64 -7.30 -15.84
C ARG A 450 22.06 -7.86 -15.71
N LEU A 451 23.08 -7.01 -15.76
CA LEU A 451 24.49 -7.39 -15.60
C LEU A 451 24.72 -8.19 -14.31
N VAL A 452 24.17 -7.71 -13.20
CA VAL A 452 24.29 -8.36 -11.88
C VAL A 452 23.37 -9.57 -11.72
N ALA A 453 22.20 -9.58 -12.36
CA ALA A 453 21.30 -10.74 -12.35
C ALA A 453 21.82 -11.92 -13.18
N GLY A 454 22.69 -11.65 -14.17
CA GLY A 454 23.38 -12.66 -14.96
C GLY A 454 24.59 -13.27 -14.23
N ARG A 455 25.60 -13.69 -15.01
CA ARG A 455 26.90 -14.15 -14.46
C ARG A 455 27.92 -13.02 -14.28
N GLY A 456 27.54 -11.79 -14.66
CA GLY A 456 28.39 -10.61 -14.63
C GLY A 456 28.47 -9.97 -13.26
N ASP A 457 29.39 -9.00 -13.14
CA ASP A 457 29.61 -8.16 -11.99
C ASP A 457 29.92 -6.74 -12.49
N ILE A 458 29.70 -5.71 -11.68
CA ILE A 458 30.06 -4.32 -12.04
C ILE A 458 31.55 -4.21 -12.42
N ARG A 459 32.42 -5.05 -11.82
CA ARG A 459 33.85 -5.15 -12.15
C ARG A 459 34.12 -5.55 -13.59
N ASN A 460 33.17 -6.17 -14.30
CA ASN A 460 33.29 -6.48 -15.72
C ASN A 460 33.32 -5.23 -16.60
N LEU A 461 32.87 -4.07 -16.12
CA LEU A 461 33.03 -2.78 -16.82
C LEU A 461 34.48 -2.26 -16.78
N LYS A 462 35.41 -2.95 -16.09
CA LYS A 462 36.81 -2.54 -16.05
C LYS A 462 37.40 -2.49 -17.46
N GLY A 463 37.87 -1.31 -17.84
CA GLY A 463 38.50 -1.07 -19.15
C GLY A 463 37.53 -0.56 -20.21
N VAL A 464 36.22 -0.57 -19.93
CA VAL A 464 35.18 -0.01 -20.78
C VAL A 464 34.94 1.44 -20.36
N ARG A 465 34.89 2.36 -21.32
CA ARG A 465 34.60 3.78 -21.06
C ARG A 465 33.10 4.03 -21.04
N LEU A 466 32.65 4.91 -20.15
CA LEU A 466 31.24 5.20 -19.94
C LEU A 466 30.90 6.63 -20.32
N CYS A 467 29.93 6.77 -21.22
CA CYS A 467 29.36 8.07 -21.59
C CYS A 467 27.94 8.18 -21.03
N ALA A 468 27.66 9.24 -20.29
CA ALA A 468 26.30 9.59 -19.86
C ALA A 468 25.88 10.83 -20.62
N VAL A 469 24.76 10.78 -21.36
CA VAL A 469 24.35 11.91 -22.21
C VAL A 469 23.96 13.15 -21.40
N GLY A 470 23.55 13.02 -20.13
CA GLY A 470 23.23 14.19 -19.31
C GLY A 470 23.35 13.96 -17.80
N PRO A 471 23.22 15.02 -16.99
CA PRO A 471 23.50 15.01 -15.55
C PRO A 471 22.72 13.94 -14.76
N ALA A 472 21.42 13.80 -15.02
CA ALA A 472 20.59 12.80 -14.34
C ALA A 472 21.04 11.34 -14.63
N THR A 473 21.53 11.07 -15.83
CA THR A 473 22.08 9.77 -16.21
C THR A 473 23.43 9.52 -15.53
N GLY A 474 24.27 10.55 -15.46
CA GLY A 474 25.57 10.46 -14.77
C GLY A 474 25.44 10.30 -13.25
N GLU A 475 24.49 11.00 -12.63
CA GLU A 475 24.15 10.80 -11.22
C GLU A 475 23.68 9.37 -10.94
N ARG A 476 22.89 8.79 -11.85
CA ARG A 476 22.42 7.40 -11.70
C ARG A 476 23.59 6.41 -11.66
N LEU A 477 24.57 6.53 -12.56
CA LEU A 477 25.80 5.74 -12.52
C LEU A 477 26.58 5.96 -11.22
N THR A 478 26.68 7.22 -10.78
CA THR A 478 27.40 7.60 -9.56
C THR A 478 26.79 6.97 -8.30
N ARG A 479 25.46 6.84 -8.22
CA ARG A 479 24.77 6.14 -7.12
C ARG A 479 25.13 4.66 -7.03
N HIS A 480 25.49 4.04 -8.15
CA HIS A 480 25.99 2.67 -8.21
C HIS A 480 27.53 2.59 -8.03
N GLY A 481 28.17 3.69 -7.64
CA GLY A 481 29.62 3.77 -7.41
C GLY A 481 30.47 3.87 -8.68
N ILE A 482 29.84 4.16 -9.83
CA ILE A 482 30.49 4.17 -11.14
C ILE A 482 30.71 5.61 -11.60
N LYS A 483 31.94 5.96 -11.96
CA LYS A 483 32.27 7.28 -12.52
C LYS A 483 32.06 7.28 -14.04
N VAL A 484 31.59 8.41 -14.55
CA VAL A 484 31.42 8.65 -15.99
C VAL A 484 32.72 9.21 -16.58
N ASP A 485 33.17 8.69 -17.73
CA ASP A 485 34.39 9.15 -18.42
C ASP A 485 34.12 10.38 -19.30
N LEU A 486 32.90 10.48 -19.81
CA LEU A 486 32.44 11.58 -20.66
C LEU A 486 30.97 11.91 -20.42
N MET A 487 30.70 13.20 -20.22
CA MET A 487 29.35 13.76 -20.25
C MET A 487 29.39 14.99 -21.17
N PRO A 488 28.70 14.96 -22.31
CA PRO A 488 28.70 16.09 -23.25
C PRO A 488 27.90 17.28 -22.69
N ASP A 489 28.31 18.50 -23.05
CA ASP A 489 27.63 19.73 -22.64
C ASP A 489 26.27 19.91 -23.36
N GLU A 490 26.14 19.34 -24.56
CA GLU A 490 24.94 19.34 -25.37
C GLU A 490 24.36 17.93 -25.52
N HIS A 491 23.04 17.80 -25.35
CA HIS A 491 22.34 16.51 -25.32
C HIS A 491 21.80 16.05 -26.70
N LEU A 492 22.28 16.65 -27.79
CA LEU A 492 21.89 16.28 -29.16
C LEU A 492 22.75 15.12 -29.67
N ALA A 493 22.19 14.27 -30.53
CA ALA A 493 22.84 13.05 -30.99
C ALA A 493 24.19 13.30 -31.69
N GLU A 494 24.25 14.34 -32.52
CA GLU A 494 25.44 14.78 -33.24
C GLU A 494 26.50 15.33 -32.29
N ALA A 495 26.08 16.08 -31.26
CA ALA A 495 26.99 16.62 -30.25
C ALA A 495 27.58 15.52 -29.36
N VAL A 496 26.79 14.50 -29.02
CA VAL A 496 27.28 13.31 -28.29
C VAL A 496 28.34 12.57 -29.11
N ALA A 497 28.10 12.35 -30.41
CA ALA A 497 29.06 11.70 -31.30
C ALA A 497 30.35 12.53 -31.43
N ALA A 498 30.24 13.86 -31.60
CA ALA A 498 31.38 14.76 -31.67
C ALA A 498 32.20 14.77 -30.36
N ALA A 499 31.53 14.78 -29.21
CA ALA A 499 32.20 14.73 -27.90
C ALA A 499 32.94 13.40 -27.68
N LEU A 500 32.35 12.28 -28.10
CA LEU A 500 33.00 10.96 -28.09
C LEU A 500 34.24 10.96 -29.00
N GLN A 501 34.12 11.51 -30.21
CA GLN A 501 35.22 11.58 -31.18
C GLN A 501 36.36 12.51 -30.74
N ALA A 502 36.04 13.59 -30.01
CA ALA A 502 37.04 14.47 -29.42
C ALA A 502 37.80 13.78 -28.26
N LYS A 503 37.17 12.80 -27.60
CA LYS A 503 37.75 12.04 -26.49
C LYS A 503 38.56 10.82 -26.96
N ASP A 504 38.13 10.19 -28.05
CA ASP A 504 38.68 8.94 -28.57
C ASP A 504 38.46 8.81 -30.08
N ASP A 505 39.43 8.21 -30.80
CA ASP A 505 39.19 7.86 -32.21
C ASP A 505 38.18 6.71 -32.28
N LEU A 506 37.00 6.98 -32.83
CA LEU A 506 35.89 6.05 -32.90
C LEU A 506 36.03 5.03 -34.04
N THR A 507 37.01 5.19 -34.93
CA THR A 507 37.19 4.31 -36.10
C THR A 507 37.40 2.85 -35.67
N GLY A 508 36.42 1.99 -35.96
CA GLY A 508 36.44 0.56 -35.61
C GLY A 508 36.17 0.25 -34.14
N LYS A 509 35.90 1.27 -33.31
CA LYS A 509 35.58 1.11 -31.88
C LYS A 509 34.20 0.50 -31.70
N ARG A 510 34.06 -0.41 -30.73
CA ARG A 510 32.78 -1.07 -30.43
C ARG A 510 32.03 -0.29 -29.36
N VAL A 511 30.84 0.18 -29.69
CA VAL A 511 30.01 1.01 -28.80
C VAL A 511 28.70 0.29 -28.51
N LEU A 512 28.43 0.01 -27.23
CA LEU A 512 27.15 -0.52 -26.78
C LEU A 512 26.18 0.61 -26.42
N LEU A 513 24.95 0.53 -26.91
CA LEU A 513 23.85 1.44 -26.56
C LEU A 513 22.68 0.68 -25.93
N PRO A 514 22.62 0.61 -24.59
CA PRO A 514 21.44 0.15 -23.85
C PRO A 514 20.35 1.24 -23.88
N ARG A 515 19.23 0.99 -24.57
CA ARG A 515 18.21 2.02 -24.87
C ARG A 515 16.77 1.50 -24.76
N ALA A 516 15.81 2.42 -24.86
CA ALA A 516 14.39 2.09 -24.97
C ALA A 516 14.07 1.39 -26.30
N ASP A 517 13.03 0.57 -26.32
CA ASP A 517 12.46 -0.03 -27.54
C ASP A 517 11.98 1.00 -28.57
N LEU A 518 11.45 2.14 -28.10
CA LEU A 518 10.93 3.23 -28.95
C LEU A 518 11.96 4.35 -29.22
N ALA A 519 13.23 4.15 -28.88
CA ALA A 519 14.25 5.20 -29.07
C ALA A 519 14.50 5.49 -30.57
N ARG A 520 14.93 6.70 -30.89
CA ARG A 520 15.20 7.13 -32.28
C ARG A 520 16.59 6.69 -32.77
N GLU A 521 16.71 6.34 -34.05
CA GLU A 521 17.95 5.90 -34.71
C GLU A 521 18.98 7.00 -35.01
N VAL A 522 18.79 8.22 -34.48
CA VAL A 522 19.67 9.36 -34.80
C VAL A 522 21.07 9.17 -34.21
N LEU A 523 21.17 8.77 -32.94
CA LEU A 523 22.46 8.60 -32.25
C LEU A 523 23.28 7.41 -32.77
N PRO A 524 22.74 6.19 -32.95
CA PRO A 524 23.48 5.10 -33.58
C PRO A 524 24.05 5.49 -34.93
N ARG A 525 23.24 6.11 -35.79
CA ARG A 525 23.68 6.57 -37.12
C ARG A 525 24.79 7.63 -37.04
N ALA A 526 24.71 8.56 -36.09
CA ALA A 526 25.75 9.56 -35.88
C ALA A 526 27.08 8.92 -35.44
N LEU A 527 27.03 7.91 -34.56
CA LEU A 527 28.21 7.17 -34.11
C LEU A 527 28.81 6.28 -35.21
N GLU A 528 27.97 5.61 -36.01
CA GLU A 528 28.38 4.84 -37.18
C GLU A 528 29.03 5.74 -38.24
N ALA A 529 28.46 6.92 -38.49
CA ALA A 529 29.03 7.92 -39.40
C ALA A 529 30.39 8.44 -38.91
N ALA A 530 30.63 8.44 -37.59
CA ALA A 530 31.91 8.74 -36.98
C ALA A 530 32.90 7.54 -36.99
N GLY A 531 32.51 6.40 -37.56
CA GLY A 531 33.36 5.23 -37.77
C GLY A 531 33.23 4.12 -36.72
N ALA A 532 32.33 4.25 -35.74
CA ALA A 532 32.12 3.24 -34.71
C ALA A 532 31.31 2.02 -35.21
N VAL A 533 31.54 0.86 -34.59
CA VAL A 533 30.69 -0.32 -34.71
C VAL A 533 29.70 -0.30 -33.54
N VAL A 534 28.45 0.05 -33.84
CA VAL A 534 27.41 0.27 -32.82
C VAL A 534 26.54 -0.97 -32.63
N GLU A 535 26.39 -1.40 -31.38
CA GLU A 535 25.45 -2.44 -30.97
C GLU A 535 24.35 -1.79 -30.11
N SER A 536 23.15 -1.62 -30.69
CA SER A 536 21.98 -1.12 -29.96
C SER A 536 21.20 -2.29 -29.35
N VAL A 537 21.02 -2.29 -28.04
CA VAL A 537 20.24 -3.31 -27.33
C VAL A 537 19.10 -2.67 -26.55
N THR A 538 17.94 -3.32 -26.58
CA THR A 538 16.77 -2.88 -25.81
C THR A 538 17.01 -3.22 -24.34
N ALA A 539 17.33 -2.21 -23.53
CA ALA A 539 17.52 -2.36 -22.09
C ALA A 539 16.19 -2.36 -21.33
N TYR A 540 15.22 -1.59 -21.84
CA TYR A 540 13.90 -1.46 -21.25
C TYR A 540 12.88 -1.13 -22.34
N ARG A 541 11.62 -1.37 -22.03
CA ARG A 541 10.48 -1.02 -22.86
C ARG A 541 9.64 0.05 -22.18
N THR A 542 9.08 0.90 -23.02
CA THR A 542 8.12 1.91 -22.60
C THR A 542 6.74 1.38 -22.97
N VAL A 543 6.03 0.79 -22.02
CA VAL A 543 4.66 0.31 -22.23
C VAL A 543 3.67 1.34 -21.73
N PHE A 544 2.65 1.60 -22.55
CA PHE A 544 1.51 2.40 -22.15
C PHE A 544 0.53 1.46 -21.46
N GLU A 545 0.28 1.69 -20.17
CA GLU A 545 -0.77 0.93 -19.48
C GLU A 545 -2.13 1.43 -19.94
N SER A 546 -3.02 0.49 -20.26
CA SER A 546 -4.43 0.82 -20.46
C SER A 546 -5.04 1.18 -19.11
N LEU A 547 -5.75 2.30 -19.07
CA LEU A 547 -6.69 2.59 -17.99
C LEU A 547 -7.72 1.43 -17.95
N GLY A 548 -7.97 0.85 -16.77
CA GLY A 548 -8.93 -0.25 -16.60
C GLY A 548 -8.37 -1.69 -16.67
N GLN A 549 -7.06 -1.92 -16.46
CA GLN A 549 -6.56 -3.28 -16.26
C GLN A 549 -7.15 -3.92 -14.98
N PRO A 550 -7.40 -5.25 -14.97
CA PRO A 550 -7.83 -5.96 -13.76
C PRO A 550 -6.89 -5.67 -12.58
N GLY A 551 -7.45 -5.26 -11.44
CA GLY A 551 -6.67 -4.91 -10.24
C GLY A 551 -6.18 -3.45 -10.15
N LYS A 552 -6.53 -2.58 -11.11
CA LYS A 552 -6.26 -1.13 -11.06
C LYS A 552 -7.57 -0.32 -11.12
N PRO A 553 -7.60 0.91 -10.57
CA PRO A 553 -8.76 1.80 -10.68
C PRO A 553 -9.11 2.08 -12.15
N ASP A 554 -10.38 1.91 -12.52
CA ASP A 554 -10.89 2.27 -13.84
C ASP A 554 -11.17 3.78 -13.89
N ILE A 555 -10.14 4.54 -14.27
CA ILE A 555 -10.21 6.00 -14.32
C ILE A 555 -11.26 6.49 -15.32
N TYR A 556 -11.48 5.77 -16.42
CA TYR A 556 -12.51 6.15 -17.39
C TYR A 556 -13.90 6.09 -16.76
N LYS A 557 -14.21 4.97 -16.09
CA LYS A 557 -15.46 4.80 -15.34
C LYS A 557 -15.60 5.83 -14.21
N MET A 558 -14.53 6.07 -13.44
CA MET A 558 -14.56 7.04 -12.35
C MET A 558 -14.79 8.48 -12.85
N LEU A 559 -14.23 8.86 -14.00
CA LEU A 559 -14.51 10.16 -14.62
C LEU A 559 -15.98 10.25 -15.08
N LEU A 560 -16.51 9.20 -15.72
CA LEU A 560 -17.92 9.14 -16.13
C LEU A 560 -18.89 9.24 -14.94
N GLU A 561 -18.59 8.53 -13.86
CA GLU A 561 -19.37 8.51 -12.61
C GLU A 561 -19.08 9.74 -11.72
N ARG A 562 -18.23 10.68 -12.18
CA ARG A 562 -17.86 11.92 -11.47
C ARG A 562 -17.28 11.68 -10.09
N GLN A 563 -16.47 10.64 -9.96
CA GLN A 563 -15.80 10.23 -8.73
C GLN A 563 -14.39 10.82 -8.60
N ILE A 564 -13.93 11.64 -9.54
CA ILE A 564 -12.61 12.26 -9.52
C ILE A 564 -12.79 13.78 -9.41
N ASP A 565 -12.24 14.33 -8.34
CA ASP A 565 -12.28 15.77 -8.06
C ASP A 565 -11.26 16.53 -8.93
N ALA A 566 -10.05 15.98 -9.09
CA ALA A 566 -9.00 16.63 -9.88
C ALA A 566 -8.10 15.67 -10.66
N VAL A 567 -7.52 16.18 -11.75
CA VAL A 567 -6.42 15.52 -12.50
C VAL A 567 -5.20 16.44 -12.52
N THR A 568 -4.06 15.89 -12.12
CA THR A 568 -2.78 16.60 -12.12
C THR A 568 -1.92 16.21 -13.32
N PHE A 569 -1.37 17.19 -14.03
CA PHE A 569 -0.45 17.01 -15.15
C PHE A 569 0.91 17.65 -14.86
N ALA A 570 1.92 16.80 -14.69
CA ALA A 570 3.29 17.23 -14.40
C ALA A 570 4.13 17.50 -15.67
N SER A 571 3.64 17.16 -16.87
CA SER A 571 4.32 17.51 -18.12
C SER A 571 3.38 17.46 -19.33
N ALA A 572 3.74 18.15 -20.40
CA ALA A 572 3.02 18.10 -21.67
C ALA A 572 2.89 16.67 -22.26
N SER A 573 3.84 15.76 -21.98
CA SER A 573 3.76 14.36 -22.41
C SER A 573 2.72 13.57 -21.62
N THR A 574 2.54 13.85 -20.32
CA THR A 574 1.50 13.20 -19.50
C THR A 574 0.09 13.54 -19.99
N VAL A 575 -0.14 14.81 -20.37
CA VAL A 575 -1.42 15.26 -20.96
C VAL A 575 -1.75 14.46 -22.22
N ARG A 576 -0.81 14.42 -23.18
CA ARG A 576 -1.01 13.74 -24.47
C ARG A 576 -1.25 12.24 -24.28
N SER A 577 -0.48 11.61 -23.39
CA SER A 577 -0.62 10.18 -23.11
C SER A 577 -1.96 9.85 -22.45
N PHE A 578 -2.40 10.67 -21.50
CA PHE A 578 -3.69 10.52 -20.82
C PHE A 578 -4.86 10.68 -21.81
N ALA A 579 -4.81 11.70 -22.67
CA ALA A 579 -5.79 11.92 -23.72
C ALA A 579 -5.83 10.77 -24.74
N GLN A 580 -4.68 10.23 -25.13
CA GLN A 580 -4.61 9.09 -26.04
C GLN A 580 -5.27 7.85 -25.44
N GLN A 581 -5.13 7.62 -24.13
CA GLN A 581 -5.70 6.47 -23.44
C GLN A 581 -7.22 6.56 -23.28
N LEU A 582 -7.75 7.76 -22.97
CA LEU A 582 -9.20 7.98 -22.83
C LEU A 582 -9.92 8.22 -24.16
N GLY A 583 -9.17 8.34 -25.26
CA GLY A 583 -9.68 8.76 -26.56
C GLY A 583 -9.61 10.28 -26.71
N ALA A 584 -8.76 10.74 -27.63
CA ALA A 584 -8.43 12.15 -27.80
C ALA A 584 -9.65 13.04 -28.14
N GLU A 585 -10.68 12.48 -28.76
CA GLU A 585 -11.91 13.21 -29.09
C GLU A 585 -12.87 13.34 -27.89
N GLN A 586 -12.80 12.42 -26.92
CA GLN A 586 -13.76 12.35 -25.80
C GLN A 586 -13.17 12.92 -24.50
N VAL A 587 -11.85 12.98 -24.38
CA VAL A 587 -11.16 13.42 -23.15
C VAL A 587 -11.60 14.80 -22.68
N ALA A 588 -11.83 15.74 -23.61
CA ALA A 588 -12.25 17.10 -23.26
C ALA A 588 -13.65 17.12 -22.62
N ASP A 589 -14.56 16.27 -23.11
CA ASP A 589 -15.91 16.14 -22.55
C ASP A 589 -15.90 15.40 -21.21
N LEU A 590 -15.08 14.36 -21.07
CA LEU A 590 -14.90 13.61 -19.83
C LEU A 590 -14.35 14.48 -18.70
N LEU A 591 -13.36 15.31 -19.01
CA LEU A 591 -12.70 16.19 -18.05
C LEU A 591 -13.44 17.50 -17.80
N ARG A 592 -14.56 17.75 -18.48
CA ARG A 592 -15.27 19.05 -18.43
C ARG A 592 -15.73 19.45 -17.03
N THR A 593 -16.03 18.48 -16.18
CA THR A 593 -16.51 18.69 -14.80
C THR A 593 -15.45 18.38 -13.75
N THR A 594 -14.20 18.12 -14.16
CA THR A 594 -13.10 17.74 -13.28
C THR A 594 -12.08 18.85 -13.24
N VAL A 595 -11.57 19.18 -12.05
CA VAL A 595 -10.57 20.24 -11.90
C VAL A 595 -9.27 19.81 -12.54
N ILE A 596 -8.73 20.60 -13.46
CA ILE A 596 -7.47 20.28 -14.14
C ILE A 596 -6.34 21.15 -13.61
N ALA A 597 -5.35 20.50 -13.00
CA ALA A 597 -4.16 21.14 -12.46
C ALA A 597 -2.94 20.82 -13.31
N THR A 598 -2.30 21.85 -13.87
CA THR A 598 -1.07 21.68 -14.66
C THR A 598 0.10 22.33 -13.94
N ILE A 599 1.28 21.71 -13.99
CA ILE A 599 2.47 22.23 -13.28
C ILE A 599 3.00 23.55 -13.85
N GLY A 600 2.68 23.91 -15.10
CA GLY A 600 3.23 25.10 -15.75
C GLY A 600 2.78 25.30 -17.21
N PRO A 601 3.23 26.40 -17.85
CA PRO A 601 2.62 26.93 -19.07
C PRO A 601 2.76 26.01 -20.29
N VAL A 602 3.87 25.28 -20.42
CA VAL A 602 4.07 24.33 -21.51
C VAL A 602 3.08 23.16 -21.42
N THR A 603 2.78 22.72 -20.19
CA THR A 603 1.80 21.66 -19.93
C THR A 603 0.37 22.16 -20.17
N ALA A 604 0.05 23.38 -19.72
CA ALA A 604 -1.23 24.03 -19.98
C ALA A 604 -1.49 24.22 -21.49
N GLU A 605 -0.48 24.62 -22.27
CA GLU A 605 -0.62 24.75 -23.72
C GLU A 605 -0.87 23.39 -24.40
N ALA A 606 -0.21 22.32 -23.94
CA ALA A 606 -0.48 20.97 -24.43
C ALA A 606 -1.91 20.49 -24.11
N ALA A 607 -2.44 20.86 -22.93
CA ALA A 607 -3.83 20.60 -22.55
C ALA A 607 -4.80 21.36 -23.46
N LYS A 608 -4.52 22.65 -23.70
CA LYS A 608 -5.32 23.51 -24.58
C LYS A 608 -5.38 23.00 -26.02
N GLN A 609 -4.29 22.46 -26.57
CA GLN A 609 -4.26 21.84 -27.90
C GLN A 609 -5.19 20.62 -28.04
N LEU A 610 -5.57 20.01 -26.92
CA LEU A 610 -6.51 18.88 -26.82
C LEU A 610 -7.88 19.33 -26.30
N ASN A 611 -8.17 20.63 -26.30
CA ASN A 611 -9.40 21.23 -25.76
C ASN A 611 -9.64 20.95 -24.26
N ILE A 612 -8.59 20.62 -23.51
CA ILE A 612 -8.65 20.46 -22.06
C ILE A 612 -8.39 21.83 -21.42
N ARG A 613 -9.38 22.34 -20.69
CA ARG A 613 -9.25 23.57 -19.90
C ARG A 613 -8.34 23.31 -18.70
N THR A 614 -7.43 24.24 -18.40
CA THR A 614 -6.65 24.24 -17.16
C THR A 614 -7.31 25.17 -16.16
N ASP A 615 -7.56 24.68 -14.95
CA ASP A 615 -8.17 25.45 -13.85
C ASP A 615 -7.14 25.92 -12.84
N ILE A 616 -6.13 25.09 -12.60
CA ILE A 616 -5.05 25.36 -11.64
C ILE A 616 -3.71 25.35 -12.38
N MET A 617 -2.93 26.41 -12.19
CA MET A 617 -1.53 26.47 -12.59
C MET A 617 -0.76 27.28 -11.53
N PRO A 618 0.19 26.68 -10.82
CA PRO A 618 0.92 27.36 -9.76
C PRO A 618 1.86 28.42 -10.34
N SER A 619 2.18 29.44 -9.54
CA SER A 619 3.11 30.51 -9.92
C SER A 619 4.57 30.04 -10.00
N SER A 620 4.91 28.98 -9.26
CA SER A 620 6.19 28.27 -9.37
C SER A 620 5.95 26.83 -9.84
N TYR A 621 6.74 26.37 -10.81
CA TYR A 621 6.48 25.12 -11.54
C TYR A 621 7.08 23.90 -10.83
N THR A 622 6.73 23.74 -9.55
CA THR A 622 7.25 22.67 -8.67
C THR A 622 6.10 21.82 -8.13
N ILE A 623 6.40 20.61 -7.63
CA ILE A 623 5.40 19.74 -7.00
C ILE A 623 4.77 20.40 -5.77
N PRO A 624 5.54 20.94 -4.80
CA PRO A 624 4.94 21.57 -3.62
C PRO A 624 3.99 22.71 -3.98
N ALA A 625 4.38 23.55 -4.94
CA ALA A 625 3.54 24.66 -5.37
C ALA A 625 2.26 24.20 -6.09
N LEU A 626 2.29 23.09 -6.82
CA LEU A 626 1.10 22.48 -7.41
C LEU A 626 0.15 21.98 -6.32
N VAL A 627 0.68 21.37 -5.26
CA VAL A 627 -0.08 20.91 -4.10
C VAL A 627 -0.70 22.10 -3.35
N ASP A 628 0.07 23.15 -3.08
CA ASP A 628 -0.43 24.38 -2.44
C ASP A 628 -1.57 25.01 -3.25
N ALA A 629 -1.46 25.02 -4.58
CA ALA A 629 -2.49 25.55 -5.46
C ALA A 629 -3.77 24.68 -5.46
N LEU A 630 -3.65 23.35 -5.32
CA LEU A 630 -4.80 22.45 -5.12
C LEU A 630 -5.48 22.73 -3.78
N VAL A 631 -4.71 22.88 -2.70
CA VAL A 631 -5.23 23.23 -1.37
C VAL A 631 -5.99 24.55 -1.42
N GLU A 632 -5.41 25.59 -2.03
CA GLU A 632 -6.05 26.90 -2.16
C GLU A 632 -7.36 26.82 -2.93
N HIS A 633 -7.41 26.02 -4.00
CA HIS A 633 -8.62 25.83 -4.81
C HIS A 633 -9.75 25.18 -4.01
N PHE A 634 -9.51 24.01 -3.40
CA PHE A 634 -10.55 23.26 -2.68
C PHE A 634 -10.93 23.89 -1.33
N SER A 635 -10.03 24.64 -0.70
CA SER A 635 -10.38 25.38 0.53
C SER A 635 -11.39 26.49 0.24
N ARG A 636 -11.24 27.21 -0.89
CA ARG A 636 -12.18 28.28 -1.28
C ARG A 636 -13.57 27.76 -1.62
N GLU A 637 -13.69 26.56 -2.19
CA GLU A 637 -15.00 25.95 -2.45
C GLU A 637 -15.76 25.66 -1.15
N THR A 638 -15.04 25.14 -0.14
CA THR A 638 -15.61 24.78 1.17
C THR A 638 -16.16 26.03 1.90
N ASP A 639 -15.45 27.16 1.82
CA ASP A 639 -15.89 28.45 2.40
C ASP A 639 -17.12 29.07 1.70
N THR A 640 -17.53 28.56 0.54
CA THR A 640 -18.73 29.02 -0.19
C THR A 640 -19.97 28.15 0.01
N GLU A 641 -19.82 26.96 0.59
CA GLU A 641 -20.93 26.03 0.87
C GLU A 641 -21.42 26.08 2.33
N ASP A 642 -20.61 26.58 3.27
CA ASP A 642 -21.00 26.99 4.64
C ASP A 642 -21.59 28.41 4.68
#